data_AF-A0AAU9KW62-F1
#
_entry.id   AF-A0AAU9KW62-F1
#
_cell.length_a   1.000
_cell.length_b   1.000
_cell.length_c   1.000
_cell.angle_alpha   90.00
_cell.angle_beta   90.00
_cell.angle_gamma   90.00
#
_symmetry.space_group_name_H-M   'P 1'
#
loop_
_entity.id
_entity.type
_entity.pdbx_description
1 polymer ?
#
loop_
_entity_poly.entity_id
_entity_poly.type
_entity_poly.pdbx_seq_one_letter_code
_entity_poly.pdbx_strand_id
1 'polypeptide(L)'
;MKAACAATSRANSSTSSTLEDSEHGSGNATPSIDVITTSIGPLETTGHSIEVKNTDLTRRRIQQRSNYSVKKKRELIALAQIAGVREVCRIEGVPRRTLRHWLDDAEKIISFEGPDSRKSIGRSGRREIFPFGQQLTDFLEEGRRQGQEMTSSHMIGFIRKNYGQWLEGYLADKKSAESGQAALTRLCQRFVERRGLVQVDIGTMQSKAMTTMVVPDTKTNSPTVHLDGAVTRSSESTSHHCTEDLEHSNLYEYDLKDDGPLLFGLDIGTTAIKCVLVKVDGGQVAAVANVSLSDVIVPAALRKKAVENKIGVQNVDQVVLAVQHAVNMLPEMGRRRVTSVGICGQMHGIVWWCSREVHEAAERLLSMGRSLDHEEDDDSYETAWSELITWQDQRCTTTFLDSCREKVAYTKDTGKFVLSSRIAAGYGLASFAYTLEYSPRTLVGMDACGTIHDLVAFILCGHTLPSETFMDITDAHSWGGFDLQTQTWDPKVLRALQIPSSMLPAVKKPGTCIGHISSGLSGFGLPDKKPVYVPMGDHPCSVVAALAQRQSALTSDSNITLVNIGTSAQMAMVLTRADVAKLSSCSKHTSNHMDKTGNTSFEVRPFVFKDRFLGVAASLSGGNIFAWLVQQWQQWAEEMGLAPARCDLDEEQAVQREAGVYARLIAMGLQCQDTDLTFVPTLNGERVDPNATGSILNLRMNNWSLGDISAALSRGLVDNLFGMIPTELQPLVLVQPIIGTGNALVRNELLQRFLLRCLAQPSQLELQTAADAAVGAALTPSLLSGSSVEPNILRPL
;
A
#
# COMPACT_ATOMS: atom_id res chain seq x y z
N MET A 1 58.13 32.54 25.25
CA MET A 1 57.84 33.22 26.53
C MET A 1 58.79 34.42 26.62
N LYS A 2 58.30 35.63 26.94
CA LYS A 2 59.01 36.94 26.89
C LYS A 2 59.44 37.46 25.50
N ALA A 3 59.57 38.80 25.46
CA ALA A 3 60.27 39.70 24.51
C ALA A 3 59.68 39.97 23.09
N ALA A 4 59.35 41.26 22.85
CA ALA A 4 59.55 42.07 21.62
C ALA A 4 58.86 41.65 20.28
N CYS A 5 58.62 42.51 19.28
CA CYS A 5 58.43 43.97 19.23
C CYS A 5 57.67 44.39 17.92
N ALA A 6 57.17 45.63 17.92
CA ALA A 6 56.94 46.55 16.78
C ALA A 6 56.69 46.06 15.32
N ALA A 7 55.44 46.28 14.87
CA ALA A 7 55.07 47.22 13.79
C ALA A 7 55.25 46.91 12.26
N THR A 8 54.21 47.38 11.53
CA THR A 8 54.19 48.00 10.17
C THR A 8 54.26 47.19 8.85
N SER A 9 53.10 47.17 8.18
CA SER A 9 52.82 47.64 6.79
C SER A 9 53.10 46.79 5.53
N ARG A 10 51.99 46.59 4.78
CA ARG A 10 51.80 46.64 3.31
C ARG A 10 52.69 45.79 2.36
N ALA A 11 52.04 44.74 1.83
CA ALA A 11 51.92 44.38 0.40
C ALA A 11 52.84 45.06 -0.64
N ASN A 12 53.42 44.26 -1.55
CA ASN A 12 52.74 44.03 -2.84
C ASN A 12 53.19 42.76 -3.62
N SER A 13 52.48 42.51 -4.72
CA SER A 13 52.43 41.39 -5.67
C SER A 13 53.69 41.04 -6.50
N SER A 14 53.58 39.93 -7.26
CA SER A 14 54.14 39.67 -8.61
C SER A 14 55.59 39.12 -8.71
N THR A 15 56.02 38.35 -9.73
CA THR A 15 55.37 37.37 -10.66
C THR A 15 56.47 36.59 -11.41
N SER A 16 56.14 35.39 -11.94
CA SER A 16 56.71 34.78 -13.18
C SER A 16 58.22 34.47 -13.28
N SER A 17 58.56 33.20 -13.54
CA SER A 17 59.16 32.78 -14.83
C SER A 17 59.29 31.24 -14.93
N THR A 18 59.42 30.72 -16.15
CA THR A 18 59.43 29.28 -16.54
C THR A 18 60.74 28.92 -17.27
N LEU A 19 60.77 27.73 -17.91
CA LEU A 19 61.82 27.13 -18.79
C LEU A 19 62.86 26.24 -18.08
N GLU A 20 63.54 25.28 -18.75
CA GLU A 20 63.11 24.16 -19.63
C GLU A 20 64.36 23.31 -20.02
N ASP A 21 64.17 21.98 -20.15
CA ASP A 21 64.85 21.01 -21.05
C ASP A 21 66.35 20.61 -21.03
N SER A 22 66.59 19.45 -21.67
CA SER A 22 67.84 18.70 -21.99
C SER A 22 68.52 17.91 -20.84
N GLU A 23 68.50 16.57 -20.79
CA GLU A 23 69.16 15.50 -21.62
C GLU A 23 70.51 15.02 -21.03
N HIS A 24 70.87 13.72 -20.93
CA HIS A 24 70.15 12.44 -21.14
C HIS A 24 70.11 11.63 -19.78
N GLY A 25 70.16 10.29 -19.60
CA GLY A 25 70.27 9.10 -20.46
C GLY A 25 70.65 7.81 -19.67
N SER A 26 70.96 6.70 -20.37
CA SER A 26 71.51 5.40 -19.89
C SER A 26 70.74 4.59 -18.83
N GLY A 27 69.97 3.59 -19.28
CA GLY A 27 69.10 2.76 -18.43
C GLY A 27 69.69 1.52 -17.74
N ASN A 28 68.78 0.69 -17.21
CA ASN A 28 68.94 -0.76 -17.12
C ASN A 28 67.58 -1.48 -16.93
N ALA A 29 67.58 -2.81 -17.09
CA ALA A 29 66.37 -3.62 -17.35
C ALA A 29 65.37 -3.81 -16.18
N THR A 30 64.09 -3.95 -16.54
CA THR A 30 62.99 -4.47 -15.69
C THR A 30 62.84 -5.98 -15.84
N PRO A 31 62.55 -6.74 -14.76
CA PRO A 31 62.04 -8.11 -14.87
C PRO A 31 60.51 -8.12 -15.01
N SER A 32 60.00 -8.81 -16.02
CA SER A 32 58.58 -9.18 -16.13
C SER A 32 58.31 -10.52 -15.40
N ILE A 33 57.06 -10.74 -14.99
CA ILE A 33 56.55 -12.06 -14.59
C ILE A 33 55.29 -12.31 -15.42
N ASP A 34 55.28 -13.40 -16.18
CA ASP A 34 54.33 -13.63 -17.26
C ASP A 34 53.00 -14.25 -16.82
N VAL A 35 51.95 -13.94 -17.60
CA VAL A 35 50.64 -14.59 -17.51
C VAL A 35 50.70 -15.90 -18.28
N ILE A 36 50.61 -17.04 -17.57
CA ILE A 36 50.50 -18.35 -18.21
C ILE A 36 49.08 -18.55 -18.75
N THR A 37 48.93 -18.41 -20.07
CA THR A 37 47.74 -18.85 -20.82
C THR A 37 48.01 -20.23 -21.43
N THR A 38 47.23 -21.24 -21.03
CA THR A 38 47.26 -22.57 -21.65
C THR A 38 45.94 -22.86 -22.35
N SER A 39 45.97 -22.87 -23.68
CA SER A 39 44.88 -23.39 -24.52
C SER A 39 45.01 -24.91 -24.65
N ILE A 40 43.90 -25.64 -24.61
CA ILE A 40 43.82 -27.07 -24.93
C ILE A 40 42.64 -27.27 -25.88
N GLY A 41 42.89 -27.91 -27.02
CA GLY A 41 41.89 -28.21 -28.04
C GLY A 41 41.02 -29.43 -27.73
N PRO A 42 39.94 -29.66 -28.49
CA PRO A 42 38.99 -30.74 -28.23
C PRO A 42 39.47 -32.09 -28.79
N LEU A 43 39.20 -33.20 -28.08
CA LEU A 43 39.21 -34.52 -28.71
C LEU A 43 38.27 -35.55 -28.06
N GLU A 44 37.51 -36.19 -28.95
CA GLU A 44 36.91 -37.53 -28.95
C GLU A 44 36.06 -38.12 -27.80
N THR A 45 34.94 -38.66 -28.26
CA THR A 45 33.91 -39.44 -27.59
C THR A 45 34.36 -40.86 -27.18
N THR A 46 34.02 -41.25 -25.96
CA THR A 46 33.45 -42.59 -25.69
C THR A 46 32.19 -42.40 -24.83
N GLY A 47 31.16 -43.25 -24.90
CA GLY A 47 31.02 -44.43 -25.75
C GLY A 47 29.89 -45.38 -25.33
N HIS A 48 28.92 -44.93 -24.52
CA HIS A 48 27.82 -45.77 -24.04
C HIS A 48 26.45 -45.26 -24.47
N SER A 49 25.83 -45.99 -25.40
CA SER A 49 24.48 -45.74 -25.90
C SER A 49 23.43 -46.05 -24.83
N ILE A 50 22.48 -45.13 -24.63
CA ILE A 50 21.17 -45.43 -24.04
C ILE A 50 20.13 -45.02 -25.08
N GLU A 51 19.27 -45.97 -25.48
CA GLU A 51 18.23 -45.72 -26.49
C GLU A 51 17.23 -44.66 -26.01
N VAL A 52 17.06 -43.59 -26.79
CA VAL A 52 15.89 -42.70 -26.65
C VAL A 52 14.69 -43.42 -27.29
N LYS A 53 14.13 -44.41 -26.59
CA LYS A 53 12.86 -45.02 -26.97
C LYS A 53 11.72 -44.06 -26.62
N ASN A 54 11.21 -43.42 -27.67
CA ASN A 54 10.05 -42.55 -27.59
C ASN A 54 8.80 -43.39 -27.30
N THR A 55 8.39 -43.47 -26.04
CA THR A 55 7.11 -44.05 -25.63
C THR A 55 6.38 -43.08 -24.71
N ASP A 56 5.32 -42.49 -25.25
CA ASP A 56 4.20 -41.96 -24.47
C ASP A 56 3.68 -43.04 -23.49
N LEU A 57 3.26 -42.60 -22.30
CA LEU A 57 2.25 -43.24 -21.44
C LEU A 57 2.17 -42.52 -20.08
N THR A 58 1.01 -41.93 -19.81
CA THR A 58 0.62 -41.32 -18.52
C THR A 58 0.96 -42.17 -17.29
N ARG A 59 1.90 -41.70 -16.45
CA ARG A 59 2.17 -42.26 -15.11
C ARG A 59 1.93 -41.22 -14.01
N ARG A 60 0.87 -41.43 -13.21
CA ARG A 60 0.62 -40.69 -11.96
C ARG A 60 1.83 -40.81 -11.03
N ARG A 61 2.43 -39.68 -10.62
CA ARG A 61 3.53 -39.66 -9.63
C ARG A 61 3.02 -40.10 -8.25
N ILE A 62 3.31 -41.34 -7.86
CA ILE A 62 3.17 -41.78 -6.47
C ILE A 62 4.31 -41.16 -5.65
N GLN A 63 4.01 -40.14 -4.84
CA GLN A 63 4.97 -39.57 -3.91
C GLN A 63 5.32 -40.59 -2.82
N GLN A 64 6.58 -41.06 -2.80
CA GLN A 64 7.11 -41.77 -1.64
C GLN A 64 7.26 -40.79 -0.46
N ARG A 65 6.81 -41.20 0.74
CA ARG A 65 6.97 -40.42 1.97
C ARG A 65 8.40 -40.52 2.50
N SER A 66 9.26 -39.60 2.09
CA SER A 66 10.57 -39.32 2.69
C SER A 66 10.43 -39.06 4.21
N ASN A 67 11.09 -39.88 5.04
CA ASN A 67 10.96 -39.84 6.50
C ASN A 67 12.21 -39.24 7.18
N TYR A 68 12.15 -37.94 7.48
CA TYR A 68 13.25 -37.15 8.03
C TYR A 68 13.42 -37.30 9.55
N SER A 69 14.66 -37.37 10.02
CA SER A 69 15.05 -37.38 11.44
C SER A 69 14.92 -36.00 12.09
N VAL A 70 14.78 -35.93 13.41
CA VAL A 70 14.76 -34.63 14.15
C VAL A 70 16.03 -33.83 13.85
N LYS A 71 17.21 -34.47 13.81
CA LYS A 71 18.46 -33.83 13.40
C LYS A 71 18.34 -33.09 12.06
N LYS A 72 17.88 -33.78 11.00
CA LYS A 72 17.77 -33.16 9.67
C LYS A 72 16.70 -32.07 9.62
N LYS A 73 15.65 -32.15 10.45
CA LYS A 73 14.67 -31.05 10.61
C LYS A 73 15.31 -29.82 11.24
N ARG A 74 16.09 -29.98 12.32
CA ARG A 74 16.83 -28.89 12.99
C ARG A 74 17.81 -28.21 12.02
N GLU A 75 18.60 -29.00 11.29
CA GLU A 75 19.53 -28.52 10.25
C GLU A 75 18.80 -27.68 9.18
N LEU A 76 17.68 -28.19 8.65
CA LEU A 76 16.93 -27.52 7.57
C LEU A 76 16.13 -26.30 8.06
N ILE A 77 15.67 -26.27 9.32
CA ILE A 77 15.09 -25.08 9.95
C ILE A 77 16.15 -23.98 10.01
N ALA A 78 17.34 -24.27 10.54
CA ALA A 78 18.41 -23.30 10.68
C ALA A 78 18.90 -22.78 9.31
N LEU A 79 19.05 -23.67 8.32
CA LEU A 79 19.35 -23.27 6.94
C LEU A 79 18.24 -22.39 6.35
N ALA A 80 16.96 -22.69 6.57
CA ALA A 80 15.85 -21.92 6.01
C ALA A 80 15.68 -20.53 6.66
N GLN A 81 16.14 -20.36 7.90
CA GLN A 81 16.23 -19.07 8.58
C GLN A 81 17.36 -18.18 8.04
N ILE A 82 18.36 -18.75 7.37
CA ILE A 82 19.54 -18.04 6.84
C ILE A 82 19.43 -17.82 5.32
N ALA A 83 19.02 -18.84 4.57
CA ALA A 83 19.01 -18.86 3.09
C ALA A 83 17.59 -18.88 2.48
N GLY A 84 16.54 -18.84 3.30
CA GLY A 84 15.15 -18.85 2.85
C GLY A 84 14.61 -20.23 2.48
N VAL A 85 13.30 -20.43 2.71
CA VAL A 85 12.62 -21.72 2.54
C VAL A 85 12.71 -22.24 1.09
N ARG A 86 12.57 -21.35 0.10
CA ARG A 86 12.48 -21.71 -1.32
C ARG A 86 13.79 -22.33 -1.85
N GLU A 87 14.93 -21.79 -1.42
CA GLU A 87 16.28 -22.22 -1.83
C GLU A 87 16.73 -23.47 -1.08
N VAL A 88 16.50 -23.54 0.24
CA VAL A 88 16.80 -24.76 1.01
C VAL A 88 16.01 -25.96 0.48
N CYS A 89 14.73 -25.78 0.14
CA CYS A 89 13.95 -26.84 -0.52
C CYS A 89 14.44 -27.20 -1.92
N ARG A 90 15.10 -26.28 -2.64
CA ARG A 90 15.70 -26.53 -3.96
C ARG A 90 16.97 -27.36 -3.84
N ILE A 91 17.84 -27.03 -2.88
CA ILE A 91 19.13 -27.71 -2.65
C ILE A 91 18.91 -29.10 -2.02
N GLU A 92 18.05 -29.19 -1.01
CA GLU A 92 17.91 -30.38 -0.15
C GLU A 92 16.78 -31.33 -0.58
N GLY A 93 16.08 -31.01 -1.68
CA GLY A 93 15.01 -31.85 -2.24
C GLY A 93 13.76 -32.01 -1.36
N VAL A 94 13.67 -31.27 -0.25
CA VAL A 94 12.57 -31.38 0.71
C VAL A 94 11.33 -30.64 0.20
N PRO A 95 10.13 -31.26 0.21
CA PRO A 95 8.90 -30.57 -0.21
C PRO A 95 8.63 -29.32 0.63
N ARG A 96 8.35 -28.17 -0.02
CA ARG A 96 8.18 -26.86 0.66
C ARG A 96 7.16 -26.90 1.81
N ARG A 97 5.99 -27.54 1.60
CA ARG A 97 4.96 -27.77 2.63
C ARG A 97 5.50 -28.52 3.86
N THR A 98 6.45 -29.42 3.68
CA THR A 98 7.08 -30.19 4.76
C THR A 98 8.06 -29.33 5.55
N LEU A 99 8.85 -28.46 4.91
CA LEU A 99 9.75 -27.55 5.60
C LEU A 99 9.02 -26.40 6.29
N ARG A 100 7.98 -25.80 5.67
CA ARG A 100 7.13 -24.78 6.33
C ARG A 100 6.50 -25.32 7.61
N HIS A 101 5.91 -26.52 7.59
CA HIS A 101 5.34 -27.16 8.80
C HIS A 101 6.39 -27.37 9.92
N TRP A 102 7.67 -27.57 9.59
CA TRP A 102 8.73 -27.64 10.59
C TRP A 102 9.20 -26.28 11.09
N LEU A 103 9.01 -25.21 10.32
CA LEU A 103 9.20 -23.84 10.80
C LEU A 103 8.04 -23.43 11.74
N ASP A 104 6.81 -23.89 11.48
CA ASP A 104 5.67 -23.72 12.39
C ASP A 104 5.82 -24.48 13.71
N ASP A 105 6.36 -25.71 13.65
CA ASP A 105 6.71 -26.52 14.83
C ASP A 105 8.16 -26.26 15.33
N ALA A 106 8.86 -25.21 14.88
CA ALA A 106 10.30 -25.07 15.09
C ALA A 106 10.72 -25.14 16.56
N GLU A 107 10.02 -24.42 17.44
CA GLU A 107 10.25 -24.46 18.88
C GLU A 107 10.11 -25.89 19.45
N LYS A 108 9.11 -26.66 19.01
CA LYS A 108 8.86 -28.05 19.43
C LYS A 108 9.88 -29.04 18.86
N ILE A 109 10.49 -28.72 17.72
CA ILE A 109 11.54 -29.50 17.06
C ILE A 109 12.91 -29.18 17.68
N ILE A 110 13.15 -27.93 18.08
CA ILE A 110 14.38 -27.48 18.74
C ILE A 110 14.40 -27.96 20.20
N SER A 111 13.32 -27.80 20.97
CA SER A 111 13.22 -28.24 22.38
C SER A 111 13.07 -29.75 22.60
N PHE A 112 13.11 -30.58 21.55
CA PHE A 112 12.93 -32.02 21.68
C PHE A 112 14.13 -32.74 22.33
N GLU A 113 13.98 -33.18 23.57
CA GLU A 113 15.02 -33.87 24.36
C GLU A 113 15.25 -35.36 23.99
N GLY A 114 14.51 -35.91 23.02
CA GLY A 114 14.66 -37.31 22.62
C GLY A 114 15.73 -37.55 21.53
N PRO A 115 16.00 -38.83 21.17
CA PRO A 115 17.06 -39.17 20.22
C PRO A 115 16.90 -38.51 18.85
N ASP A 116 17.98 -37.86 18.39
CA ASP A 116 18.03 -37.05 17.17
C ASP A 116 17.72 -37.83 15.88
N SER A 117 17.91 -39.15 15.91
CA SER A 117 17.59 -40.10 14.82
C SER A 117 16.10 -40.39 14.66
N ARG A 118 15.26 -40.00 15.64
CA ARG A 118 13.82 -40.25 15.65
C ARG A 118 13.11 -39.47 14.54
N LYS A 119 12.09 -40.06 13.91
CA LYS A 119 11.39 -39.50 12.74
C LYS A 119 10.11 -38.73 13.08
N SER A 120 9.53 -38.96 14.25
CA SER A 120 8.33 -38.25 14.75
C SER A 120 8.46 -37.89 16.24
N ILE A 121 8.02 -36.69 16.59
CA ILE A 121 8.10 -36.11 17.95
C ILE A 121 6.89 -36.52 18.82
N GLY A 122 5.75 -36.88 18.20
CA GLY A 122 4.57 -37.34 18.91
C GLY A 122 4.77 -38.68 19.66
N ARG A 123 3.94 -38.92 20.69
CA ARG A 123 3.79 -40.24 21.30
C ARG A 123 3.17 -41.20 20.27
N SER A 124 3.80 -42.36 20.07
CA SER A 124 3.36 -43.36 19.09
C SER A 124 2.19 -44.19 19.62
N GLY A 125 0.96 -43.68 19.49
CA GLY A 125 -0.26 -44.40 19.82
C GLY A 125 -1.48 -43.81 19.11
N ARG A 126 -2.25 -44.65 18.41
CA ARG A 126 -3.40 -44.21 17.60
C ARG A 126 -4.65 -44.16 18.50
N ARG A 127 -5.00 -42.97 19.02
CA ARG A 127 -6.11 -42.74 19.99
C ARG A 127 -7.31 -43.67 19.73
N GLU A 128 -7.80 -44.31 20.78
CA GLU A 128 -9.19 -44.78 20.83
C GLU A 128 -10.09 -43.55 21.07
N ILE A 129 -11.22 -43.49 20.37
CA ILE A 129 -12.11 -42.31 20.37
C ILE A 129 -13.22 -42.46 21.43
N PHE A 130 -13.63 -43.68 21.73
CA PHE A 130 -14.49 -43.99 22.86
C PHE A 130 -13.65 -44.08 24.15
N PRO A 131 -13.84 -43.20 25.15
CA PRO A 131 -13.14 -43.31 26.43
C PRO A 131 -13.62 -44.50 27.28
N PHE A 132 -14.77 -45.08 26.91
CA PHE A 132 -15.42 -46.25 27.51
C PHE A 132 -15.26 -47.53 26.66
N GLY A 133 -14.15 -47.65 25.92
CA GLY A 133 -13.93 -48.74 24.97
C GLY A 133 -14.02 -50.14 25.60
N GLN A 134 -13.62 -50.31 26.87
CA GLN A 134 -13.74 -51.61 27.53
C GLN A 134 -15.20 -51.97 27.81
N GLN A 135 -15.97 -51.08 28.45
CA GLN A 135 -17.39 -51.34 28.77
C GLN A 135 -18.24 -51.59 27.52
N LEU A 136 -17.89 -50.95 26.39
CA LEU A 136 -18.52 -51.18 25.10
C LEU A 136 -18.13 -52.55 24.48
N THR A 137 -16.94 -53.08 24.80
CA THR A 137 -16.51 -54.44 24.43
C THR A 137 -17.26 -55.47 25.28
N ASP A 138 -17.27 -55.29 26.60
CA ASP A 138 -17.92 -56.19 27.56
C ASP A 138 -19.42 -56.38 27.23
N PHE A 139 -20.11 -55.29 26.85
CA PHE A 139 -21.49 -55.29 26.38
C PHE A 139 -21.70 -56.09 25.07
N LEU A 140 -20.77 -55.99 24.12
CA LEU A 140 -20.84 -56.71 22.84
C LEU A 140 -20.59 -58.22 23.02
N GLU A 141 -19.70 -58.59 23.95
CA GLU A 141 -19.38 -59.98 24.26
C GLU A 141 -20.52 -60.65 25.06
N GLU A 142 -21.08 -59.97 26.06
CA GLU A 142 -22.22 -60.49 26.83
C GLU A 142 -23.48 -60.65 25.96
N GLY A 143 -23.79 -59.70 25.08
CA GLY A 143 -24.90 -59.84 24.13
C GLY A 143 -24.76 -61.06 23.21
N ARG A 144 -23.54 -61.35 22.76
CA ARG A 144 -23.23 -62.57 21.98
C ARG A 144 -23.32 -63.85 22.82
N ARG A 145 -22.90 -63.80 24.09
CA ARG A 145 -23.04 -64.92 25.04
C ARG A 145 -24.51 -65.27 25.31
N GLN A 146 -25.41 -64.30 25.15
CA GLN A 146 -26.87 -64.47 25.19
C GLN A 146 -27.50 -64.80 23.83
N GLY A 147 -26.70 -64.96 22.76
CA GLY A 147 -27.17 -65.35 21.42
C GLY A 147 -27.70 -64.21 20.55
N GLN A 148 -27.49 -62.94 20.92
CA GLN A 148 -27.99 -61.78 20.18
C GLN A 148 -27.01 -61.28 19.11
N GLU A 149 -27.52 -60.97 17.91
CA GLU A 149 -26.74 -60.33 16.84
C GLU A 149 -26.46 -58.84 17.15
N MET A 150 -25.26 -58.58 17.65
CA MET A 150 -24.87 -57.26 18.12
C MET A 150 -24.49 -56.29 16.99
N THR A 151 -25.50 -55.59 16.46
CA THR A 151 -25.34 -54.56 15.42
C THR A 151 -24.89 -53.19 15.97
N SER A 152 -24.40 -52.30 15.09
CA SER A 152 -24.03 -50.90 15.43
C SER A 152 -25.19 -50.10 16.06
N SER A 153 -26.45 -50.46 15.80
CA SER A 153 -27.61 -49.81 16.45
C SER A 153 -27.64 -50.08 17.95
N HIS A 154 -27.36 -51.32 18.37
CA HIS A 154 -27.28 -51.70 19.79
C HIS A 154 -26.13 -50.96 20.50
N MET A 155 -24.98 -50.78 19.84
CA MET A 155 -23.87 -49.97 20.36
C MET A 155 -24.28 -48.52 20.58
N ILE A 156 -24.99 -47.91 19.62
CA ILE A 156 -25.49 -46.53 19.73
C ILE A 156 -26.53 -46.42 20.86
N GLY A 157 -27.39 -47.43 21.03
CA GLY A 157 -28.32 -47.51 22.17
C GLY A 157 -27.61 -47.56 23.52
N PHE A 158 -26.57 -48.40 23.64
CA PHE A 158 -25.73 -48.49 24.85
C PHE A 158 -24.99 -47.17 25.15
N ILE A 159 -24.40 -46.54 24.13
CA ILE A 159 -23.73 -45.23 24.26
C ILE A 159 -24.73 -44.15 24.69
N ARG A 160 -25.91 -44.09 24.07
CA ARG A 160 -26.96 -43.12 24.42
C ARG A 160 -27.51 -43.33 25.84
N LYS A 161 -27.62 -44.58 26.29
CA LYS A 161 -28.12 -44.92 27.64
C LYS A 161 -27.11 -44.64 28.75
N ASN A 162 -25.84 -44.94 28.53
CA ASN A 162 -24.81 -44.95 29.59
C ASN A 162 -23.82 -43.78 29.50
N TYR A 163 -23.71 -43.10 28.35
CA TYR A 163 -22.71 -42.07 28.07
C TYR A 163 -23.29 -40.85 27.33
N GLY A 164 -24.53 -40.47 27.66
CA GLY A 164 -25.29 -39.39 26.99
C GLY A 164 -24.54 -38.07 26.84
N GLN A 165 -23.93 -37.55 27.91
CA GLN A 165 -23.15 -36.29 27.87
C GLN A 165 -21.96 -36.35 26.90
N TRP A 166 -21.30 -37.51 26.77
CA TRP A 166 -20.23 -37.69 25.79
C TRP A 166 -20.78 -37.71 24.36
N LEU A 167 -21.95 -38.32 24.16
CA LEU A 167 -22.63 -38.37 22.87
C LEU A 167 -23.09 -36.99 22.41
N GLU A 168 -23.65 -36.18 23.32
CA GLU A 168 -24.03 -34.79 23.06
C GLU A 168 -22.83 -33.94 22.64
N GLY A 169 -21.73 -33.98 23.41
CA GLY A 169 -20.49 -33.29 23.06
C GLY A 169 -19.87 -33.77 21.74
N TYR A 170 -19.94 -35.07 21.43
CA TYR A 170 -19.47 -35.62 20.16
C TYR A 170 -20.33 -35.16 18.96
N LEU A 171 -21.62 -34.93 19.16
CA LEU A 171 -22.55 -34.52 18.11
C LEU A 171 -22.62 -32.99 17.90
N ALA A 172 -22.22 -32.17 18.87
CA ALA A 172 -22.24 -30.71 18.77
C ALA A 172 -21.49 -30.18 17.54
N ASP A 173 -20.26 -30.64 17.27
CA ASP A 173 -19.46 -30.20 16.11
C ASP A 173 -19.86 -30.90 14.78
N LYS A 174 -21.15 -31.15 14.52
CA LYS A 174 -21.60 -31.90 13.32
C LYS A 174 -22.63 -31.09 12.52
N LYS A 175 -22.41 -31.00 11.19
CA LYS A 175 -23.18 -30.14 10.27
C LYS A 175 -24.70 -30.41 10.23
N SER A 176 -25.14 -31.62 10.59
CA SER A 176 -26.56 -31.98 10.73
C SER A 176 -26.73 -33.22 11.61
N ALA A 177 -27.96 -33.49 12.04
CA ALA A 177 -28.29 -34.68 12.84
C ALA A 177 -28.02 -36.00 12.10
N GLU A 178 -28.36 -36.08 10.80
CA GLU A 178 -28.09 -37.26 9.96
C GLU A 178 -26.59 -37.46 9.76
N SER A 179 -25.85 -36.36 9.53
CA SER A 179 -24.39 -36.38 9.39
C SER A 179 -23.69 -36.85 10.67
N GLY A 180 -24.18 -36.39 11.83
CA GLY A 180 -23.72 -36.82 13.15
C GLY A 180 -24.00 -38.31 13.41
N GLN A 181 -25.24 -38.75 13.19
CA GLN A 181 -25.64 -40.15 13.36
C GLN A 181 -24.88 -41.09 12.41
N ALA A 182 -24.70 -40.70 11.14
CA ALA A 182 -23.92 -41.48 10.17
C ALA A 182 -22.42 -41.52 10.54
N ALA A 183 -21.86 -40.45 11.10
CA ALA A 183 -20.50 -40.44 11.63
C ALA A 183 -20.35 -41.35 12.85
N LEU A 184 -21.35 -41.40 13.74
CA LEU A 184 -21.37 -42.30 14.89
C LEU A 184 -21.48 -43.78 14.48
N THR A 185 -22.36 -44.13 13.53
CA THR A 185 -22.47 -45.50 13.01
C THR A 185 -21.15 -45.99 12.42
N ARG A 186 -20.48 -45.17 11.61
CA ARG A 186 -19.14 -45.48 11.07
C ARG A 186 -18.05 -45.60 12.16
N LEU A 187 -18.21 -44.91 13.29
CA LEU A 187 -17.29 -45.02 14.43
C LEU A 187 -17.50 -46.34 15.19
N CYS A 188 -18.75 -46.73 15.44
CA CYS A 188 -19.12 -48.02 16.03
C CYS A 188 -18.63 -49.20 15.16
N GLN A 189 -18.88 -49.16 13.85
CA GLN A 189 -18.43 -50.19 12.91
C GLN A 189 -16.90 -50.37 12.94
N ARG A 190 -16.13 -49.27 12.87
CA ARG A 190 -14.67 -49.27 12.98
C ARG A 190 -14.12 -49.74 14.34
N PHE A 191 -14.93 -49.69 15.38
CA PHE A 191 -14.57 -50.22 16.70
C PHE A 191 -14.70 -51.75 16.73
N VAL A 192 -15.80 -52.29 16.20
CA VAL A 192 -16.02 -53.74 16.01
C VAL A 192 -14.93 -54.35 15.12
N GLU A 193 -14.65 -53.72 13.98
CA GLU A 193 -13.55 -54.10 13.07
C GLU A 193 -12.20 -54.15 13.80
N ARG A 194 -11.84 -53.11 14.58
CA ARG A 194 -10.57 -53.01 15.29
C ARG A 194 -10.39 -54.09 16.35
N ARG A 195 -11.48 -54.48 17.04
CA ARG A 195 -11.45 -55.50 18.09
C ARG A 195 -11.61 -56.94 17.55
N GLY A 196 -11.63 -57.13 16.22
CA GLY A 196 -11.77 -58.45 15.60
C GLY A 196 -13.17 -59.06 15.73
N LEU A 197 -14.16 -58.26 16.13
CA LEU A 197 -15.51 -58.70 16.49
C LEU A 197 -16.42 -58.87 15.26
N VAL A 198 -15.89 -59.19 14.08
CA VAL A 198 -16.66 -59.29 12.82
C VAL A 198 -17.17 -60.71 12.61
N GLN A 199 -18.46 -60.85 12.27
CA GLN A 199 -19.11 -62.11 11.93
C GLN A 199 -18.70 -62.53 10.52
N VAL A 200 -18.22 -63.77 10.35
CA VAL A 200 -17.71 -64.29 9.08
C VAL A 200 -18.70 -65.29 8.49
N ASP A 201 -19.49 -64.85 7.51
CA ASP A 201 -20.36 -65.75 6.75
C ASP A 201 -19.53 -66.60 5.78
N ILE A 202 -19.44 -67.90 6.07
CA ILE A 202 -18.82 -68.89 5.19
C ILE A 202 -19.88 -69.35 4.18
N GLY A 203 -20.05 -68.56 3.10
CA GLY A 203 -21.17 -68.68 2.16
C GLY A 203 -20.80 -68.64 0.67
N THR A 204 -20.17 -69.71 0.17
CA THR A 204 -20.15 -70.13 -1.25
C THR A 204 -19.50 -69.20 -2.29
N MET A 205 -18.37 -69.65 -2.87
CA MET A 205 -17.91 -69.16 -4.18
C MET A 205 -18.66 -69.87 -5.31
N GLN A 206 -19.07 -69.14 -6.37
CA GLN A 206 -18.86 -69.55 -7.79
C GLN A 206 -19.24 -68.41 -8.77
N SER A 207 -19.29 -68.68 -10.08
CA SER A 207 -18.81 -67.73 -11.10
C SER A 207 -19.71 -67.50 -12.34
N LYS A 208 -19.43 -66.39 -13.04
CA LYS A 208 -19.52 -66.13 -14.49
C LYS A 208 -20.85 -65.70 -15.14
N ALA A 209 -20.64 -64.86 -16.17
CA ALA A 209 -21.33 -64.77 -17.47
C ALA A 209 -22.65 -63.96 -17.65
N MET A 210 -22.47 -62.75 -18.20
CA MET A 210 -22.90 -62.36 -19.56
C MET A 210 -24.37 -62.52 -20.05
N THR A 211 -24.99 -61.34 -20.29
CA THR A 211 -25.79 -60.93 -21.48
C THR A 211 -27.31 -61.19 -21.62
N THR A 212 -28.01 -60.08 -21.94
CA THR A 212 -29.18 -59.90 -22.86
C THR A 212 -30.66 -60.15 -22.47
N MET A 213 -31.46 -59.12 -22.80
CA MET A 213 -32.81 -59.09 -23.42
C MET A 213 -34.13 -59.28 -22.63
N VAL A 214 -34.90 -58.17 -22.65
CA VAL A 214 -36.30 -58.01 -23.09
C VAL A 214 -37.50 -58.34 -22.16
N VAL A 215 -38.42 -57.36 -22.19
CA VAL A 215 -39.76 -57.16 -21.60
C VAL A 215 -40.77 -58.32 -21.81
N PRO A 216 -41.87 -58.37 -21.03
CA PRO A 216 -43.17 -57.99 -21.64
C PRO A 216 -44.10 -57.10 -20.79
N ASP A 217 -45.06 -56.46 -21.47
CA ASP A 217 -46.06 -55.49 -20.97
C ASP A 217 -47.21 -56.06 -20.10
N THR A 218 -47.96 -55.19 -19.39
CA THR A 218 -49.35 -54.81 -19.81
C THR A 218 -50.16 -53.89 -18.85
N LYS A 219 -50.80 -52.84 -19.45
CA LYS A 219 -52.15 -52.29 -19.14
C LYS A 219 -52.33 -51.46 -17.83
N THR A 220 -53.24 -50.46 -17.71
CA THR A 220 -54.30 -49.93 -18.63
C THR A 220 -54.74 -48.48 -18.31
N ASN A 221 -55.39 -47.84 -19.29
CA ASN A 221 -56.46 -46.81 -19.20
C ASN A 221 -56.17 -45.30 -19.05
N SER A 222 -56.59 -44.60 -20.12
CA SER A 222 -57.01 -43.20 -20.30
C SER A 222 -58.43 -42.95 -19.69
N PRO A 223 -59.06 -41.73 -19.66
CA PRO A 223 -59.22 -40.79 -20.79
C PRO A 223 -59.12 -39.27 -20.50
N THR A 224 -59.36 -38.45 -21.53
CA THR A 224 -59.15 -36.99 -21.61
C THR A 224 -60.33 -36.29 -22.31
N VAL A 225 -60.66 -35.04 -21.91
CA VAL A 225 -61.51 -34.02 -22.60
C VAL A 225 -61.01 -32.66 -22.05
N HIS A 226 -60.46 -31.69 -22.82
CA HIS A 226 -61.07 -30.74 -23.79
C HIS A 226 -62.01 -29.68 -23.13
N LEU A 227 -62.12 -28.40 -23.54
CA LEU A 227 -61.56 -27.66 -24.70
C LEU A 227 -61.54 -26.12 -24.43
N ASP A 228 -61.00 -25.37 -25.41
CA ASP A 228 -61.11 -23.91 -25.70
C ASP A 228 -60.39 -22.85 -24.80
N GLY A 229 -59.92 -21.71 -25.35
CA GLY A 229 -59.98 -21.27 -26.75
C GLY A 229 -59.17 -20.00 -27.11
N ALA A 230 -59.24 -19.64 -28.41
CA ALA A 230 -58.58 -18.55 -29.16
C ALA A 230 -58.92 -17.09 -28.67
N VAL A 231 -58.38 -15.95 -29.13
CA VAL A 231 -57.38 -15.49 -30.14
C VAL A 231 -57.01 -14.00 -29.81
N THR A 232 -55.89 -13.34 -30.19
CA THR A 232 -55.65 -12.58 -31.45
C THR A 232 -54.29 -11.85 -31.45
N ARG A 233 -53.70 -11.66 -32.65
CA ARG A 233 -52.93 -10.53 -33.27
C ARG A 233 -52.59 -9.24 -32.45
N SER A 234 -51.56 -8.44 -32.77
CA SER A 234 -50.66 -8.38 -33.96
C SER A 234 -49.28 -7.72 -33.69
N SER A 235 -48.39 -7.87 -34.69
CA SER A 235 -47.29 -6.97 -35.09
C SER A 235 -47.73 -5.48 -35.27
N GLU A 236 -46.86 -4.49 -35.51
CA GLU A 236 -45.44 -4.50 -35.93
C GLU A 236 -44.66 -3.21 -35.50
N SER A 237 -43.38 -3.15 -35.89
CA SER A 237 -42.36 -2.11 -35.60
C SER A 237 -42.73 -0.62 -35.80
N THR A 238 -42.10 0.27 -35.02
CA THR A 238 -41.14 1.27 -35.57
C THR A 238 -40.24 1.89 -34.48
N SER A 239 -39.14 2.51 -34.91
CA SER A 239 -38.04 3.02 -34.08
C SER A 239 -38.20 4.49 -33.68
N HIS A 240 -37.77 4.85 -32.47
CA HIS A 240 -37.22 6.19 -32.18
C HIS A 240 -36.03 6.09 -31.22
N HIS A 241 -34.96 6.83 -31.52
CA HIS A 241 -33.88 7.11 -30.58
C HIS A 241 -34.38 8.06 -29.48
N CYS A 242 -33.95 7.82 -28.24
CA CYS A 242 -33.63 8.89 -27.30
C CYS A 242 -32.54 8.35 -26.35
N THR A 243 -31.29 8.71 -26.64
CA THR A 243 -30.18 8.65 -25.69
C THR A 243 -30.14 9.98 -24.95
N GLU A 244 -30.20 9.96 -23.63
CA GLU A 244 -29.86 11.12 -22.79
C GLU A 244 -28.93 10.63 -21.68
N ASP A 245 -27.85 11.39 -21.47
CA ASP A 245 -26.63 10.89 -20.83
C ASP A 245 -26.53 11.34 -19.37
N LEU A 246 -25.97 10.47 -18.52
CA LEU A 246 -25.51 10.80 -17.16
C LEU A 246 -24.03 10.46 -16.98
N GLU A 247 -23.21 10.76 -17.99
CA GLU A 247 -21.79 10.95 -17.80
C GLU A 247 -21.47 12.41 -17.43
N HIS A 248 -21.05 12.64 -16.19
CA HIS A 248 -20.15 13.76 -15.88
C HIS A 248 -18.69 13.31 -15.97
N SER A 249 -18.35 12.68 -17.09
CA SER A 249 -16.97 12.60 -17.54
C SER A 249 -16.55 14.00 -18.00
N ASN A 250 -15.45 14.51 -17.45
CA ASN A 250 -14.81 15.72 -17.98
C ASN A 250 -14.09 15.35 -19.29
N LEU A 251 -14.88 15.14 -20.35
CA LEU A 251 -14.44 15.01 -21.72
C LEU A 251 -13.90 16.36 -22.20
N TYR A 252 -12.66 16.65 -21.81
CA TYR A 252 -11.81 17.55 -22.58
C TYR A 252 -11.83 17.06 -24.04
N GLU A 253 -12.22 17.92 -24.98
CA GLU A 253 -12.21 17.56 -26.40
C GLU A 253 -10.80 17.12 -26.80
N TYR A 254 -10.64 15.81 -27.01
CA TYR A 254 -9.37 15.23 -27.43
C TYR A 254 -9.16 15.62 -28.90
N ASP A 255 -8.43 16.72 -29.13
CA ASP A 255 -8.14 17.19 -30.49
C ASP A 255 -7.33 16.12 -31.25
N LEU A 256 -8.02 15.41 -32.13
CA LEU A 256 -7.49 14.36 -33.00
C LEU A 256 -6.44 14.86 -34.00
N LYS A 257 -6.12 16.16 -34.01
CA LYS A 257 -5.07 16.79 -34.85
C LYS A 257 -3.78 17.08 -34.09
N ASP A 258 -3.79 17.05 -32.75
CA ASP A 258 -2.59 17.26 -31.94
C ASP A 258 -1.90 15.92 -31.68
N ASP A 259 -0.91 15.58 -32.51
CA ASP A 259 -0.03 14.41 -32.38
C ASP A 259 1.19 14.65 -31.44
N GLY A 260 1.21 15.76 -30.68
CA GLY A 260 2.34 16.14 -29.83
C GLY A 260 2.73 15.11 -28.75
N PRO A 261 3.97 15.16 -28.24
CA PRO A 261 4.43 14.26 -27.18
C PRO A 261 3.66 14.50 -25.86
N LEU A 262 3.34 13.41 -25.16
CA LEU A 262 2.64 13.47 -23.87
C LEU A 262 3.51 12.91 -22.74
N LEU A 263 3.39 13.53 -21.56
CA LEU A 263 3.95 13.07 -20.30
C LEU A 263 2.86 12.28 -19.57
N PHE A 264 3.17 11.10 -19.02
CA PHE A 264 2.25 10.35 -18.18
C PHE A 264 2.52 10.58 -16.71
N GLY A 265 1.47 10.85 -15.95
CA GLY A 265 1.49 10.97 -14.49
C GLY A 265 0.56 9.97 -13.83
N LEU A 266 1.01 9.36 -12.74
CA LEU A 266 0.22 8.48 -11.87
C LEU A 266 0.28 8.99 -10.43
N ASP A 267 -0.85 8.97 -9.73
CA ASP A 267 -0.99 9.25 -8.30
C ASP A 267 -1.70 8.07 -7.63
N ILE A 268 -0.98 7.41 -6.71
CA ILE A 268 -1.43 6.24 -5.95
C ILE A 268 -1.92 6.72 -4.58
N GLY A 269 -3.09 7.35 -4.60
CA GLY A 269 -3.75 7.91 -3.42
C GLY A 269 -4.26 6.85 -2.43
N THR A 270 -4.76 7.33 -1.30
CA THR A 270 -5.28 6.48 -0.21
C THR A 270 -6.64 5.85 -0.51
N THR A 271 -7.49 6.51 -1.30
CA THR A 271 -8.86 6.08 -1.60
C THR A 271 -9.12 5.84 -3.08
N ALA A 272 -8.34 6.47 -3.96
CA ALA A 272 -8.47 6.36 -5.41
C ALA A 272 -7.10 6.39 -6.08
N ILE A 273 -7.02 5.77 -7.25
CA ILE A 273 -5.88 5.87 -8.16
C ILE A 273 -6.24 6.82 -9.28
N LYS A 274 -5.36 7.78 -9.56
CA LYS A 274 -5.57 8.78 -10.60
C LYS A 274 -4.39 8.81 -11.56
N CYS A 275 -4.65 8.96 -12.84
CA CYS A 275 -3.61 9.16 -13.83
C CYS A 275 -3.99 10.20 -14.89
N VAL A 276 -2.98 10.83 -15.47
CA VAL A 276 -3.11 11.94 -16.41
C VAL A 276 -2.18 11.77 -17.60
N LEU A 277 -2.60 12.31 -18.74
CA LEU A 277 -1.73 12.64 -19.85
C LEU A 277 -1.60 14.17 -19.91
N VAL A 278 -0.37 14.67 -19.96
CA VAL A 278 -0.05 16.10 -19.90
C VAL A 278 0.78 16.48 -21.11
N LYS A 279 0.44 17.59 -21.78
CA LYS A 279 1.24 18.12 -22.90
C LYS A 279 2.59 18.61 -22.37
N VAL A 280 3.66 18.30 -23.10
CA VAL A 280 5.02 18.80 -22.80
C VAL A 280 5.02 20.34 -22.79
N ASP A 281 4.38 20.94 -23.77
CA ASP A 281 4.27 22.40 -23.90
C ASP A 281 3.14 22.94 -23.02
N GLY A 282 3.48 23.82 -22.08
CA GLY A 282 2.53 24.52 -21.20
C GLY A 282 1.87 23.68 -20.10
N GLY A 283 2.14 22.37 -20.01
CA GLY A 283 1.64 21.52 -18.92
C GLY A 283 0.13 21.29 -18.91
N GLN A 284 -0.55 21.48 -20.04
CA GLN A 284 -1.99 21.28 -20.17
C GLN A 284 -2.37 19.79 -20.02
N VAL A 285 -3.38 19.47 -19.22
CA VAL A 285 -3.95 18.12 -19.14
C VAL A 285 -4.69 17.81 -20.45
N ALA A 286 -4.30 16.73 -21.11
CA ALA A 286 -4.89 16.23 -22.35
C ALA A 286 -5.86 15.04 -22.13
N ALA A 287 -5.69 14.32 -21.03
CA ALA A 287 -6.64 13.30 -20.55
C ALA A 287 -6.45 13.06 -19.04
N VAL A 288 -7.50 12.61 -18.37
CA VAL A 288 -7.48 12.20 -16.96
C VAL A 288 -8.37 10.97 -16.75
N ALA A 289 -7.95 10.05 -15.88
CA ALA A 289 -8.75 8.94 -15.40
C ALA A 289 -8.58 8.79 -13.88
N ASN A 290 -9.65 8.40 -13.20
CA ASN A 290 -9.69 8.26 -11.74
C ASN A 290 -10.56 7.05 -11.37
N VAL A 291 -10.02 6.12 -10.59
CA VAL A 291 -10.68 4.88 -10.15
C VAL A 291 -10.65 4.83 -8.62
N SER A 292 -11.81 4.74 -7.98
CA SER A 292 -11.85 4.53 -6.52
C SER A 292 -11.44 3.09 -6.20
N LEU A 293 -10.67 2.90 -5.12
CA LEU A 293 -10.29 1.57 -4.65
C LEU A 293 -11.54 0.75 -4.24
N SER A 294 -12.62 1.40 -3.80
CA SER A 294 -13.91 0.76 -3.50
C SER A 294 -14.50 -0.03 -4.67
N ASP A 295 -14.22 0.42 -5.89
CA ASP A 295 -14.89 -0.06 -7.11
C ASP A 295 -14.12 -1.23 -7.74
N VAL A 296 -12.91 -1.51 -7.22
CA VAL A 296 -11.99 -2.51 -7.76
C VAL A 296 -12.13 -3.83 -7.02
N ILE A 297 -12.76 -4.77 -7.72
CA ILE A 297 -13.12 -6.09 -7.20
C ILE A 297 -11.94 -7.07 -7.36
N VAL A 298 -11.28 -7.42 -6.26
CA VAL A 298 -10.25 -8.47 -6.26
C VAL A 298 -10.87 -9.86 -6.54
N PRO A 299 -10.28 -10.71 -7.43
CA PRO A 299 -10.79 -12.04 -7.76
C PRO A 299 -10.98 -12.98 -6.55
N ALA A 300 -12.03 -13.82 -6.59
CA ALA A 300 -12.45 -14.65 -5.46
C ALA A 300 -11.38 -15.64 -4.96
N ALA A 301 -10.59 -16.24 -5.86
CA ALA A 301 -9.50 -17.15 -5.52
C ALA A 301 -8.44 -16.50 -4.59
N LEU A 302 -8.19 -15.19 -4.75
CA LEU A 302 -7.25 -14.42 -3.94
C LEU A 302 -7.86 -13.98 -2.60
N ARG A 303 -9.19 -13.97 -2.47
CA ARG A 303 -9.91 -13.62 -1.22
C ARG A 303 -9.78 -14.66 -0.10
N LYS A 304 -9.02 -15.76 -0.26
CA LYS A 304 -8.68 -16.66 0.86
C LYS A 304 -7.91 -15.95 2.00
N LYS A 305 -7.35 -14.75 1.76
CA LYS A 305 -6.85 -13.81 2.79
C LYS A 305 -7.70 -12.52 2.88
N ALA A 306 -9.03 -12.59 2.73
CA ALA A 306 -9.89 -11.40 2.80
C ALA A 306 -9.67 -10.61 4.11
N VAL A 307 -9.32 -9.34 3.96
CA VAL A 307 -8.89 -8.44 5.02
C VAL A 307 -10.04 -8.16 6.00
N GLU A 308 -9.82 -8.42 7.29
CA GLU A 308 -10.58 -7.73 8.35
C GLU A 308 -10.25 -6.23 8.22
N ASN A 309 -11.25 -5.35 8.04
CA ASN A 309 -11.05 -3.91 7.83
C ASN A 309 -10.19 -3.27 8.95
N LYS A 310 -8.89 -3.18 8.72
CA LYS A 310 -7.87 -2.69 9.65
C LYS A 310 -7.45 -1.29 9.24
N ILE A 311 -7.72 -0.33 10.12
CA ILE A 311 -7.26 1.06 9.98
C ILE A 311 -5.73 1.04 9.85
N GLY A 312 -5.19 1.66 8.80
CA GLY A 312 -3.76 1.65 8.50
C GLY A 312 -3.26 0.51 7.62
N VAL A 313 -4.13 -0.36 7.08
CA VAL A 313 -3.73 -1.48 6.21
C VAL A 313 -4.52 -1.48 4.89
N GLN A 314 -3.85 -1.79 3.77
CA GLN A 314 -4.48 -1.90 2.46
C GLN A 314 -4.02 -3.14 1.66
N ASN A 315 -4.90 -3.60 0.77
CA ASN A 315 -4.64 -4.72 -0.11
C ASN A 315 -3.88 -4.27 -1.36
N VAL A 316 -2.66 -4.78 -1.55
CA VAL A 316 -1.79 -4.46 -2.69
C VAL A 316 -2.37 -4.98 -4.00
N ASP A 317 -3.04 -6.13 -4.00
CA ASP A 317 -3.68 -6.71 -5.21
C ASP A 317 -4.75 -5.75 -5.76
N GLN A 318 -5.51 -5.12 -4.86
CA GLN A 318 -6.53 -4.12 -5.19
C GLN A 318 -5.93 -2.85 -5.78
N VAL A 319 -4.81 -2.36 -5.23
CA VAL A 319 -4.10 -1.19 -5.76
C VAL A 319 -3.49 -1.47 -7.14
N VAL A 320 -2.87 -2.63 -7.34
CA VAL A 320 -2.27 -3.01 -8.64
C VAL A 320 -3.35 -3.14 -9.74
N LEU A 321 -4.50 -3.74 -9.43
CA LEU A 321 -5.65 -3.76 -10.34
C LEU A 321 -6.21 -2.35 -10.59
N ALA A 322 -6.30 -1.49 -9.57
CA ALA A 322 -6.80 -0.13 -9.71
C ALA A 322 -5.89 0.75 -10.61
N VAL A 323 -4.56 0.59 -10.53
CA VAL A 323 -3.62 1.21 -11.47
C VAL A 323 -3.85 0.72 -12.90
N GLN A 324 -4.06 -0.58 -13.11
CA GLN A 324 -4.41 -1.11 -14.43
C GLN A 324 -5.73 -0.55 -14.96
N HIS A 325 -6.76 -0.46 -14.13
CA HIS A 325 -8.06 0.07 -14.53
C HIS A 325 -7.95 1.56 -14.91
N ALA A 326 -7.32 2.37 -14.07
CA ALA A 326 -7.14 3.80 -14.32
C ALA A 326 -6.35 4.07 -15.62
N VAL A 327 -5.26 3.35 -15.86
CA VAL A 327 -4.49 3.53 -17.10
C VAL A 327 -5.28 3.07 -18.33
N ASN A 328 -6.01 1.96 -18.26
CA ASN A 328 -6.79 1.49 -19.41
C ASN A 328 -7.95 2.43 -19.79
N MET A 329 -8.51 3.19 -18.84
CA MET A 329 -9.48 4.26 -19.10
C MET A 329 -8.90 5.45 -19.89
N LEU A 330 -7.57 5.65 -19.91
CA LEU A 330 -6.97 6.71 -20.73
C LEU A 330 -7.07 6.36 -22.24
N PRO A 331 -7.38 7.33 -23.12
CA PRO A 331 -7.46 7.11 -24.57
C PRO A 331 -6.20 6.43 -25.12
N GLU A 332 -6.38 5.35 -25.88
CA GLU A 332 -5.26 4.53 -26.36
C GLU A 332 -4.28 5.33 -27.24
N MET A 333 -4.81 6.21 -28.10
CA MET A 333 -4.02 7.12 -28.93
C MET A 333 -3.22 8.14 -28.09
N GLY A 334 -3.70 8.49 -26.90
CA GLY A 334 -2.94 9.29 -25.93
C GLY A 334 -1.84 8.46 -25.28
N ARG A 335 -2.15 7.24 -24.80
CA ARG A 335 -1.17 6.32 -24.19
C ARG A 335 -0.02 5.99 -25.14
N ARG A 336 -0.28 5.78 -26.43
CA ARG A 336 0.75 5.55 -27.47
C ARG A 336 1.75 6.71 -27.61
N ARG A 337 1.33 7.95 -27.33
CA ARG A 337 2.17 9.18 -27.39
C ARG A 337 2.97 9.47 -26.12
N VAL A 338 2.86 8.64 -25.08
CA VAL A 338 3.63 8.81 -23.83
C VAL A 338 5.13 8.77 -24.11
N THR A 339 5.85 9.76 -23.62
CA THR A 339 7.32 9.89 -23.74
C THR A 339 8.06 9.56 -22.45
N SER A 340 7.42 9.71 -21.29
CA SER A 340 7.98 9.43 -19.97
C SER A 340 6.89 9.15 -18.93
N VAL A 341 7.25 8.41 -17.88
CA VAL A 341 6.39 8.10 -16.73
C VAL A 341 6.93 8.76 -15.46
N GLY A 342 6.12 9.63 -14.87
CA GLY A 342 6.25 10.08 -13.48
C GLY A 342 5.19 9.44 -12.58
N ILE A 343 5.54 9.11 -11.35
CA ILE A 343 4.66 8.46 -10.38
C ILE A 343 4.76 9.18 -9.03
N CYS A 344 3.64 9.37 -8.37
CA CYS A 344 3.56 9.72 -6.96
C CYS A 344 2.50 8.88 -6.23
N GLY A 345 2.38 9.08 -4.92
CA GLY A 345 1.34 8.45 -4.12
C GLY A 345 1.50 8.72 -2.64
N GLN A 346 0.69 8.01 -1.84
CA GLN A 346 0.63 8.17 -0.39
C GLN A 346 1.99 7.96 0.30
N MET A 347 2.48 9.02 0.96
CA MET A 347 3.75 9.03 1.68
C MET A 347 3.73 8.13 2.93
N HIS A 348 4.89 7.98 3.58
CA HIS A 348 5.16 7.28 4.85
C HIS A 348 4.97 5.76 4.88
N GLY A 349 4.04 5.21 4.10
CA GLY A 349 3.69 3.79 4.10
C GLY A 349 4.79 2.84 3.61
N ILE A 350 4.66 1.55 3.95
CA ILE A 350 5.64 0.50 3.63
C ILE A 350 4.96 -0.81 3.20
N VAL A 351 5.51 -1.40 2.14
CA VAL A 351 5.22 -2.76 1.65
C VAL A 351 6.55 -3.51 1.45
N TRP A 352 6.56 -4.82 1.73
CA TRP A 352 7.69 -5.71 1.47
C TRP A 352 7.36 -6.66 0.32
N TRP A 353 8.36 -7.05 -0.47
CA TRP A 353 8.19 -8.01 -1.56
C TRP A 353 9.40 -8.91 -1.80
N CYS A 354 9.17 -9.99 -2.55
CA CYS A 354 10.20 -10.86 -3.10
C CYS A 354 10.51 -10.42 -4.54
N SER A 355 11.66 -9.78 -4.72
CA SER A 355 12.12 -9.15 -5.97
C SER A 355 12.08 -10.10 -7.16
N ARG A 356 12.35 -11.39 -6.95
CA ARG A 356 12.37 -12.42 -7.99
C ARG A 356 11.00 -13.00 -8.36
N GLU A 357 9.95 -12.68 -7.61
CA GLU A 357 8.60 -13.27 -7.76
C GLU A 357 7.54 -12.21 -8.05
N VAL A 358 7.78 -10.96 -7.65
CA VAL A 358 6.88 -9.80 -7.80
C VAL A 358 6.34 -9.61 -9.24
N HIS A 359 7.19 -9.70 -10.26
CA HIS A 359 6.78 -9.50 -11.67
C HIS A 359 5.90 -10.65 -12.19
N GLU A 360 6.20 -11.90 -11.79
CA GLU A 360 5.42 -13.09 -12.17
C GLU A 360 4.07 -13.15 -11.43
N ALA A 361 4.00 -12.62 -10.20
CA ALA A 361 2.75 -12.42 -9.47
C ALA A 361 1.91 -11.29 -10.09
N ALA A 362 2.55 -10.19 -10.50
CA ALA A 362 1.88 -9.05 -11.14
C ALA A 362 1.22 -9.43 -12.47
N GLU A 363 1.92 -10.06 -13.42
CA GLU A 363 1.29 -10.46 -14.68
C GLU A 363 0.20 -11.54 -14.48
N ARG A 364 0.28 -12.40 -13.46
CA ARG A 364 -0.83 -13.30 -13.09
C ARG A 364 -2.06 -12.50 -12.64
N LEU A 365 -1.91 -11.59 -11.69
CA LEU A 365 -3.00 -10.73 -11.21
C LEU A 365 -3.62 -9.89 -12.34
N LEU A 366 -2.77 -9.26 -13.15
CA LEU A 366 -3.15 -8.34 -14.23
C LEU A 366 -3.71 -9.06 -15.47
N SER A 367 -3.53 -10.38 -15.59
CA SER A 367 -4.21 -11.21 -16.58
C SER A 367 -5.51 -11.81 -16.05
N MET A 368 -5.57 -12.23 -14.78
CA MET A 368 -6.81 -12.68 -14.13
C MET A 368 -7.89 -11.58 -14.09
N GLY A 369 -7.50 -10.32 -13.91
CA GLY A 369 -8.42 -9.17 -14.01
C GLY A 369 -9.12 -9.03 -15.37
N ARG A 370 -8.68 -9.75 -16.41
CA ARG A 370 -9.25 -9.75 -17.76
C ARG A 370 -10.10 -11.00 -18.08
N SER A 371 -10.30 -11.93 -17.14
CA SER A 371 -11.03 -13.18 -17.38
C SER A 371 -11.70 -13.72 -16.11
N LEU A 372 -13.02 -13.58 -16.03
CA LEU A 372 -13.81 -13.89 -14.83
C LEU A 372 -14.16 -15.38 -14.65
N ASP A 373 -13.90 -16.23 -15.66
CA ASP A 373 -14.62 -17.49 -15.84
C ASP A 373 -13.88 -18.77 -15.37
N HIS A 374 -12.71 -18.67 -14.73
CA HIS A 374 -11.91 -19.84 -14.33
C HIS A 374 -11.48 -19.83 -12.85
N GLU A 375 -12.34 -20.40 -11.99
CA GLU A 375 -11.97 -20.84 -10.65
C GLU A 375 -11.20 -22.18 -10.69
N GLU A 376 -9.90 -22.15 -11.03
CA GLU A 376 -9.00 -23.25 -10.64
C GLU A 376 -8.46 -23.01 -9.22
N ASP A 377 -8.79 -23.93 -8.32
CA ASP A 377 -8.54 -23.83 -6.87
C ASP A 377 -7.08 -24.14 -6.49
N ASP A 378 -6.12 -23.37 -7.05
CA ASP A 378 -4.69 -23.57 -6.78
C ASP A 378 -4.27 -23.02 -5.41
N ASP A 379 -4.34 -23.89 -4.41
CA ASP A 379 -3.81 -23.73 -3.04
C ASP A 379 -2.27 -23.48 -2.97
N SER A 380 -1.58 -23.21 -4.10
CA SER A 380 -0.14 -22.94 -4.15
C SER A 380 0.29 -21.48 -3.97
N TYR A 381 -0.64 -20.50 -4.06
CA TYR A 381 -0.35 -19.05 -4.08
C TYR A 381 0.54 -18.58 -2.89
N GLU A 382 1.86 -18.52 -3.12
CA GLU A 382 2.81 -17.83 -2.25
C GLU A 382 2.71 -16.32 -2.57
N THR A 383 2.30 -15.51 -1.58
CA THR A 383 2.14 -14.05 -1.78
C THR A 383 3.50 -13.39 -1.95
N ALA A 384 3.78 -12.89 -3.16
CA ALA A 384 5.05 -12.24 -3.52
C ALA A 384 5.27 -10.86 -2.87
N TRP A 385 4.24 -10.30 -2.23
CA TRP A 385 4.27 -9.07 -1.44
C TRP A 385 3.46 -9.21 -0.15
N SER A 386 3.70 -8.30 0.80
CA SER A 386 2.91 -8.14 2.02
C SER A 386 1.60 -7.37 1.76
N GLU A 387 0.79 -7.21 2.80
CA GLU A 387 -0.16 -6.08 2.85
C GLU A 387 0.61 -4.75 2.89
N LEU A 388 0.00 -3.65 2.43
CA LEU A 388 0.55 -2.31 2.58
C LEU A 388 0.19 -1.78 3.98
N ILE A 389 1.19 -1.35 4.76
CA ILE A 389 0.99 -0.57 5.98
C ILE A 389 1.02 0.92 5.57
N THR A 390 -0.06 1.66 5.81
CA THR A 390 -0.20 3.07 5.40
C THR A 390 0.17 4.05 6.52
N TRP A 391 0.26 5.34 6.18
CA TRP A 391 0.50 6.43 7.13
C TRP A 391 -0.53 6.52 8.27
N GLN A 392 -1.70 5.89 8.13
CA GLN A 392 -2.74 5.88 9.17
C GLN A 392 -2.45 4.86 10.29
N ASP A 393 -1.48 3.96 10.11
CA ASP A 393 -1.24 2.87 11.05
C ASP A 393 -0.69 3.32 12.41
N GLN A 394 -1.38 2.92 13.48
CA GLN A 394 -1.06 3.27 14.86
C GLN A 394 -0.49 2.09 15.69
N ARG A 395 0.00 1.01 15.06
CA ARG A 395 0.62 -0.12 15.80
C ARG A 395 1.85 0.30 16.59
N CYS A 396 2.58 1.29 16.07
CA CYS A 396 3.73 1.92 16.72
C CYS A 396 3.27 2.89 17.82
N THR A 397 2.85 2.34 18.96
CA THR A 397 2.43 3.12 20.14
C THR A 397 3.53 4.08 20.64
N THR A 398 3.15 5.12 21.39
CA THR A 398 4.09 6.08 22.00
C THR A 398 5.23 5.39 22.74
N THR A 399 4.91 4.39 23.58
CA THR A 399 5.89 3.58 24.32
C THR A 399 6.87 2.83 23.42
N PHE A 400 6.40 2.26 22.30
CA PHE A 400 7.27 1.62 21.32
C PHE A 400 8.19 2.63 20.62
N LEU A 401 7.64 3.80 20.25
CA LEU A 401 8.40 4.88 19.63
C LEU A 401 9.43 5.49 20.60
N ASP A 402 9.14 5.58 21.89
CA ASP A 402 10.10 6.00 22.93
C ASP A 402 11.21 4.96 23.09
N SER A 403 10.89 3.66 23.15
CA SER A 403 11.92 2.62 23.14
C SER A 403 12.79 2.68 21.88
N CYS A 404 12.22 3.01 20.71
CA CYS A 404 12.99 3.26 19.49
C CYS A 404 13.92 4.49 19.63
N ARG A 405 13.44 5.60 20.20
CA ARG A 405 14.25 6.79 20.49
C ARG A 405 15.40 6.47 21.45
N GLU A 406 15.16 5.69 22.51
CA GLU A 406 16.16 5.25 23.47
C GLU A 406 17.22 4.33 22.84
N LYS A 407 16.79 3.32 22.06
CA LYS A 407 17.68 2.44 21.27
C LYS A 407 18.63 3.25 20.38
N VAL A 408 18.10 4.27 19.69
CA VAL A 408 18.88 5.19 18.82
C VAL A 408 19.83 6.09 19.62
N ALA A 409 19.37 6.65 20.75
CA ALA A 409 20.17 7.54 21.59
C ALA A 409 21.34 6.81 22.29
N TYR A 410 21.12 5.57 22.74
CA TYR A 410 22.15 4.74 23.40
C TYR A 410 23.17 4.14 22.42
N THR A 411 22.80 4.02 21.14
CA THR A 411 23.72 3.53 20.10
C THR A 411 24.89 4.50 19.93
N LYS A 412 26.11 4.03 20.27
CA LYS A 412 27.33 4.85 20.22
C LYS A 412 27.50 5.52 18.86
N ASP A 413 27.81 6.81 18.91
CA ASP A 413 27.98 7.59 17.70
C ASP A 413 29.25 7.20 16.94
N THR A 414 29.14 7.22 15.61
CA THR A 414 30.25 6.94 14.68
C THR A 414 30.49 8.11 13.73
N GLY A 415 29.82 9.26 13.92
CA GLY A 415 29.90 10.42 13.04
C GLY A 415 29.82 11.76 13.77
N LYS A 416 29.51 12.81 13.01
CA LYS A 416 29.10 14.11 13.55
C LYS A 416 27.62 14.04 13.94
N PHE A 417 27.17 14.99 14.76
CA PHE A 417 25.76 15.18 15.10
C PHE A 417 24.90 15.36 13.83
N VAL A 418 24.06 14.37 13.52
CA VAL A 418 23.22 14.30 12.30
C VAL A 418 21.81 14.83 12.58
N LEU A 419 21.20 15.47 11.60
CA LEU A 419 19.80 15.92 11.64
C LEU A 419 18.89 14.91 10.90
N SER A 420 18.82 13.69 11.43
CA SER A 420 18.07 12.56 10.87
C SER A 420 16.55 12.72 11.09
N SER A 421 15.72 12.28 10.13
CA SER A 421 14.27 12.42 10.22
C SER A 421 13.62 11.57 11.34
N ARG A 422 12.51 12.06 11.90
CA ARG A 422 11.85 11.52 13.11
C ARG A 422 11.26 10.12 12.87
N ILE A 423 11.45 9.22 13.84
CA ILE A 423 10.71 7.95 13.94
C ILE A 423 9.34 8.23 14.59
N ALA A 424 8.24 7.94 13.88
CA ALA A 424 6.86 8.23 14.26
C ALA A 424 5.90 7.08 13.88
N ALA A 425 4.64 7.14 14.34
CA ALA A 425 3.60 6.20 13.88
C ALA A 425 3.28 6.43 12.39
N GLY A 426 2.82 5.39 11.70
CA GLY A 426 2.60 5.39 10.25
C GLY A 426 3.86 5.45 9.37
N TYR A 427 5.06 5.65 9.94
CA TYR A 427 6.31 5.82 9.18
C TYR A 427 7.00 4.47 8.92
N GLY A 428 7.50 4.28 7.69
CA GLY A 428 8.07 3.02 7.21
C GLY A 428 9.10 2.34 8.12
N LEU A 429 10.13 3.05 8.61
CA LEU A 429 11.13 2.41 9.49
C LEU A 429 10.58 2.06 10.88
N ALA A 430 9.58 2.79 11.39
CA ALA A 430 8.91 2.44 12.63
C ALA A 430 8.11 1.13 12.46
N SER A 431 7.31 1.06 11.38
CA SER A 431 6.55 -0.13 10.99
C SER A 431 7.44 -1.33 10.67
N PHE A 432 8.65 -1.11 10.14
CA PHE A 432 9.66 -2.16 9.92
C PHE A 432 10.23 -2.66 11.24
N ALA A 433 10.68 -1.77 12.13
CA ALA A 433 11.16 -2.14 13.46
C ALA A 433 10.10 -2.91 14.27
N TYR A 434 8.83 -2.46 14.21
CA TYR A 434 7.71 -3.15 14.85
C TYR A 434 7.46 -4.53 14.23
N THR A 435 7.51 -4.64 12.89
CA THR A 435 7.31 -5.92 12.21
C THR A 435 8.43 -6.90 12.50
N LEU A 436 9.68 -6.44 12.64
CA LEU A 436 10.82 -7.26 13.08
C LEU A 436 10.64 -7.77 14.53
N GLU A 437 10.17 -6.91 15.45
CA GLU A 437 10.04 -7.24 16.88
C GLU A 437 8.81 -8.13 17.18
N TYR A 438 7.66 -7.86 16.55
CA TYR A 438 6.37 -8.52 16.89
C TYR A 438 5.79 -9.44 15.80
N SER A 439 6.23 -9.34 14.55
CA SER A 439 5.66 -10.13 13.44
C SER A 439 6.68 -10.54 12.36
N PRO A 440 7.89 -11.02 12.71
CA PRO A 440 8.95 -11.27 11.72
C PRO A 440 8.60 -12.35 10.69
N ARG A 441 7.58 -13.19 10.96
CA ARG A 441 7.01 -14.14 10.00
C ARG A 441 6.50 -13.47 8.71
N THR A 442 6.04 -12.22 8.77
CA THR A 442 5.57 -11.42 7.62
C THR A 442 6.68 -11.15 6.59
N LEU A 443 7.94 -11.16 7.03
CA LEU A 443 9.12 -10.85 6.21
C LEU A 443 9.76 -12.11 5.58
N VAL A 444 9.27 -13.31 5.90
CA VAL A 444 9.88 -14.57 5.45
C VAL A 444 9.67 -14.76 3.96
N GLY A 445 10.76 -14.62 3.19
CA GLY A 445 10.76 -14.72 1.72
C GLY A 445 10.80 -13.36 1.02
N MET A 446 10.61 -12.26 1.75
CA MET A 446 10.77 -10.91 1.22
C MET A 446 12.25 -10.51 1.25
N ASP A 447 12.71 -9.78 0.25
CA ASP A 447 14.09 -9.33 0.10
C ASP A 447 14.23 -7.81 -0.20
N ALA A 448 13.11 -7.12 -0.45
CA ALA A 448 13.04 -5.67 -0.68
C ALA A 448 11.84 -5.01 0.03
N CYS A 449 11.89 -3.70 0.21
CA CYS A 449 10.75 -2.87 0.57
C CYS A 449 10.82 -1.44 0.00
N GLY A 450 9.68 -0.75 0.04
CA GLY A 450 9.48 0.62 -0.44
C GLY A 450 8.05 1.08 -0.14
N THR A 451 7.65 2.23 -0.67
CA THR A 451 6.25 2.63 -0.70
C THR A 451 5.44 1.77 -1.68
N ILE A 452 4.13 1.99 -1.75
CA ILE A 452 3.27 1.35 -2.77
C ILE A 452 3.61 1.81 -4.20
N HIS A 453 4.04 3.07 -4.37
CA HIS A 453 4.46 3.59 -5.66
C HIS A 453 5.87 3.13 -6.07
N ASP A 454 6.78 2.91 -5.12
CA ASP A 454 8.07 2.27 -5.38
C ASP A 454 7.87 0.83 -5.90
N LEU A 455 6.95 0.07 -5.29
CA LEU A 455 6.59 -1.28 -5.73
C LEU A 455 5.99 -1.28 -7.15
N VAL A 456 5.05 -0.38 -7.44
CA VAL A 456 4.46 -0.27 -8.79
C VAL A 456 5.52 0.13 -9.83
N ALA A 457 6.46 1.02 -9.48
CA ALA A 457 7.58 1.38 -10.35
C ALA A 457 8.55 0.21 -10.58
N PHE A 458 8.85 -0.59 -9.55
CA PHE A 458 9.68 -1.80 -9.62
C PHE A 458 9.07 -2.82 -10.59
N ILE A 459 7.75 -3.05 -10.50
CA ILE A 459 6.99 -3.92 -11.41
C ILE A 459 7.02 -3.36 -12.84
N LEU A 460 6.72 -2.06 -13.03
CA LEU A 460 6.72 -1.37 -14.34
C LEU A 460 8.06 -1.47 -15.07
N CYS A 461 9.17 -1.33 -14.33
CA CYS A 461 10.51 -1.43 -14.90
C CYS A 461 10.99 -2.87 -15.13
N GLY A 462 10.23 -3.88 -14.70
CA GLY A 462 10.64 -5.29 -14.78
C GLY A 462 11.85 -5.63 -13.94
N HIS A 463 12.08 -4.89 -12.85
CA HIS A 463 13.19 -5.15 -11.92
C HIS A 463 13.02 -6.50 -11.22
N THR A 464 14.14 -7.12 -10.83
CA THR A 464 14.16 -8.49 -10.24
C THR A 464 15.13 -8.67 -9.06
N LEU A 465 15.91 -7.64 -8.70
CA LEU A 465 16.91 -7.66 -7.64
C LEU A 465 16.63 -6.55 -6.59
N PRO A 466 16.85 -6.78 -5.28
CA PRO A 466 16.68 -5.72 -4.27
C PRO A 466 17.50 -4.46 -4.50
N SER A 467 18.65 -4.58 -5.16
CA SER A 467 19.52 -3.46 -5.56
C SER A 467 18.92 -2.56 -6.67
N GLU A 468 17.81 -2.97 -7.28
CA GLU A 468 17.02 -2.22 -8.27
C GLU A 468 15.80 -1.55 -7.62
N THR A 469 15.68 -1.61 -6.29
CA THR A 469 14.65 -0.90 -5.51
C THR A 469 15.10 0.52 -5.20
N PHE A 470 14.27 1.49 -5.55
CA PHE A 470 14.57 2.92 -5.46
C PHE A 470 13.41 3.68 -4.84
N MET A 471 13.72 4.81 -4.20
CA MET A 471 12.82 5.74 -3.52
C MET A 471 13.45 7.13 -3.61
N ASP A 472 12.68 8.22 -3.59
CA ASP A 472 13.25 9.57 -3.58
C ASP A 472 13.57 10.10 -2.17
N ILE A 473 14.09 11.32 -2.10
CA ILE A 473 14.38 12.00 -0.82
C ILE A 473 13.12 12.42 -0.05
N THR A 474 11.96 12.62 -0.71
CA THR A 474 10.74 13.07 -0.05
C THR A 474 10.06 11.93 0.71
N ASP A 475 9.96 10.74 0.09
CA ASP A 475 9.47 9.53 0.76
C ASP A 475 10.49 8.98 1.75
N ALA A 476 11.80 9.01 1.45
CA ALA A 476 12.82 8.55 2.41
C ALA A 476 12.82 9.41 3.69
N HIS A 477 12.65 10.73 3.59
CA HIS A 477 12.43 11.58 4.77
C HIS A 477 11.20 11.13 5.58
N SER A 478 10.11 10.82 4.87
CA SER A 478 8.80 10.42 5.42
C SER A 478 8.79 9.07 6.16
N TRP A 479 9.84 8.26 6.01
CA TRP A 479 10.01 6.96 6.68
C TRP A 479 10.69 7.05 8.05
N GLY A 480 11.29 8.19 8.39
CA GLY A 480 12.16 8.34 9.56
C GLY A 480 13.55 7.73 9.34
N GLY A 481 14.57 8.20 10.07
CA GLY A 481 15.93 7.68 9.96
C GLY A 481 16.66 8.02 8.66
N PHE A 482 16.21 9.04 7.92
CA PHE A 482 16.90 9.56 6.73
C PHE A 482 17.71 10.82 7.08
N ASP A 483 18.97 10.87 6.65
CA ASP A 483 19.88 12.00 6.86
C ASP A 483 19.72 13.04 5.73
N LEU A 484 19.20 14.22 6.09
CA LEU A 484 19.02 15.36 5.18
C LEU A 484 20.32 15.94 4.60
N GLN A 485 21.47 15.71 5.25
CA GLN A 485 22.77 16.22 4.82
C GLN A 485 23.48 15.27 3.84
N THR A 486 23.49 13.96 4.09
CA THR A 486 24.09 12.98 3.15
C THR A 486 23.10 12.52 2.07
N GLN A 487 21.80 12.68 2.29
CA GLN A 487 20.72 12.11 1.49
C GLN A 487 20.74 10.56 1.47
N THR A 488 21.00 9.94 2.62
CA THR A 488 21.04 8.48 2.79
C THR A 488 20.32 8.01 4.07
N TRP A 489 20.06 6.71 4.20
CA TRP A 489 19.63 6.11 5.46
C TRP A 489 20.71 6.23 6.54
N ASP A 490 20.32 6.66 7.75
CA ASP A 490 21.23 6.85 8.89
C ASP A 490 21.70 5.49 9.45
N PRO A 491 22.99 5.12 9.32
CA PRO A 491 23.50 3.84 9.80
C PRO A 491 23.42 3.66 11.32
N LYS A 492 23.28 4.75 12.10
CA LYS A 492 23.04 4.70 13.54
C LYS A 492 21.63 4.21 13.83
N VAL A 493 20.63 4.75 13.12
CA VAL A 493 19.22 4.35 13.25
C VAL A 493 19.02 2.90 12.78
N LEU A 494 19.58 2.52 11.63
CA LEU A 494 19.44 1.15 11.12
C LEU A 494 20.02 0.11 12.08
N ARG A 495 21.20 0.37 12.68
CA ARG A 495 21.79 -0.51 13.70
C ARG A 495 20.97 -0.56 14.99
N ALA A 496 20.48 0.58 15.45
CA ALA A 496 19.67 0.68 16.68
C ALA A 496 18.34 -0.07 16.59
N LEU A 497 17.70 -0.03 15.42
CA LEU A 497 16.41 -0.67 15.14
C LEU A 497 16.55 -2.06 14.51
N GLN A 498 17.78 -2.56 14.33
CA GLN A 498 18.12 -3.85 13.73
C GLN A 498 17.57 -4.04 12.29
N ILE A 499 17.39 -2.94 11.56
CA ILE A 499 16.80 -2.95 10.21
C ILE A 499 17.86 -3.39 9.17
N PRO A 500 17.60 -4.43 8.37
CA PRO A 500 18.56 -4.93 7.38
C PRO A 500 18.68 -3.95 6.20
N SER A 501 19.77 -3.18 6.18
CA SER A 501 20.06 -2.20 5.12
C SER A 501 20.06 -2.77 3.68
N SER A 502 20.21 -4.07 3.51
CA SER A 502 20.14 -4.76 2.21
C SER A 502 18.72 -4.91 1.63
N MET A 503 17.67 -4.68 2.43
CA MET A 503 16.27 -4.67 1.97
C MET A 503 15.75 -3.27 1.66
N LEU A 504 16.44 -2.22 2.11
CA LEU A 504 15.99 -0.84 1.97
C LEU A 504 16.23 -0.29 0.56
N PRO A 505 15.37 0.62 0.07
CA PRO A 505 15.52 1.23 -1.24
C PRO A 505 16.80 2.10 -1.29
N ALA A 506 17.49 2.07 -2.42
CA ALA A 506 18.62 2.96 -2.67
C ALA A 506 18.12 4.36 -3.03
N VAL A 507 18.18 5.29 -2.08
CA VAL A 507 17.60 6.64 -2.23
C VAL A 507 18.20 7.38 -3.43
N LYS A 508 17.34 8.00 -4.24
CA LYS A 508 17.68 8.81 -5.42
C LYS A 508 17.16 10.24 -5.27
N LYS A 509 17.57 11.11 -6.20
CA LYS A 509 17.02 12.46 -6.31
C LYS A 509 15.78 12.45 -7.21
N PRO A 510 14.74 13.25 -6.92
CA PRO A 510 13.65 13.52 -7.85
C PRO A 510 14.15 13.78 -9.27
N GLY A 511 13.41 13.29 -10.27
CA GLY A 511 13.84 13.35 -11.68
C GLY A 511 14.99 12.40 -12.07
N THR A 512 15.45 11.50 -11.18
CA THR A 512 16.35 10.40 -11.58
C THR A 512 15.57 9.36 -12.38
N CYS A 513 15.98 9.04 -13.60
CA CYS A 513 15.47 7.86 -14.32
C CYS A 513 15.95 6.58 -13.63
N ILE A 514 15.03 5.69 -13.25
CA ILE A 514 15.33 4.46 -12.50
C ILE A 514 15.29 3.20 -13.35
N GLY A 515 14.57 3.23 -14.46
CA GLY A 515 14.40 2.10 -15.37
C GLY A 515 13.63 2.53 -16.62
N HIS A 516 13.23 1.56 -17.44
CA HIS A 516 12.34 1.78 -18.58
C HIS A 516 11.22 0.74 -18.53
N ILE A 517 10.03 1.06 -19.06
CA ILE A 517 8.89 0.15 -19.07
C ILE A 517 9.28 -1.18 -19.74
N SER A 518 9.18 -2.27 -18.99
CA SER A 518 9.67 -3.58 -19.42
C SER A 518 8.80 -4.17 -20.53
N SER A 519 9.44 -4.57 -21.63
CA SER A 519 8.76 -5.23 -22.73
C SER A 519 8.14 -6.56 -22.30
N GLY A 520 6.85 -6.71 -22.52
CA GLY A 520 6.07 -7.90 -22.14
C GLY A 520 5.27 -7.76 -20.84
N LEU A 521 5.42 -6.67 -20.07
CA LEU A 521 4.52 -6.35 -18.96
C LEU A 521 3.18 -5.81 -19.50
N SER A 522 2.41 -6.71 -20.11
CA SER A 522 1.18 -6.38 -20.84
C SER A 522 0.07 -5.83 -19.96
N GLY A 523 0.18 -5.98 -18.63
CA GLY A 523 -0.84 -5.62 -17.66
C GLY A 523 -1.30 -4.17 -17.72
N PHE A 524 -0.39 -3.19 -17.59
CA PHE A 524 -0.78 -1.78 -17.37
C PHE A 524 -1.16 -1.01 -18.65
N GLY A 525 -0.79 -1.46 -19.84
CA GLY A 525 -1.21 -0.82 -21.11
C GLY A 525 -0.52 0.50 -21.47
N LEU A 526 0.66 0.78 -20.90
CA LEU A 526 1.59 1.83 -21.34
C LEU A 526 2.57 1.29 -22.40
N PRO A 527 3.13 2.13 -23.28
CA PRO A 527 4.07 1.68 -24.32
C PRO A 527 5.45 1.28 -23.75
N ASP A 528 6.02 0.19 -24.27
CA ASP A 528 7.36 -0.30 -23.93
C ASP A 528 8.47 0.77 -24.01
N LYS A 529 9.55 0.54 -23.24
CA LYS A 529 10.84 1.26 -23.31
C LYS A 529 10.80 2.77 -23.05
N LYS A 530 9.72 3.31 -22.49
CA LYS A 530 9.70 4.70 -21.99
C LYS A 530 10.44 4.79 -20.65
N PRO A 531 11.20 5.88 -20.39
CA PRO A 531 11.85 6.09 -19.10
C PRO A 531 10.82 6.23 -17.97
N VAL A 532 11.06 5.50 -16.88
CA VAL A 532 10.34 5.61 -15.61
C VAL A 532 11.25 6.36 -14.64
N TYR A 533 10.74 7.45 -14.08
CA TYR A 533 11.45 8.26 -13.11
C TYR A 533 11.18 7.80 -11.68
N VAL A 534 12.09 8.08 -10.76
CA VAL A 534 11.94 7.69 -9.35
C VAL A 534 10.61 8.26 -8.82
N PRO A 535 9.76 7.41 -8.20
CA PRO A 535 8.54 7.87 -7.55
C PRO A 535 8.80 8.88 -6.42
N MET A 536 7.78 9.68 -6.10
CA MET A 536 7.87 10.80 -5.15
C MET A 536 6.58 10.90 -4.32
N GLY A 537 6.59 11.63 -3.21
CA GLY A 537 5.38 11.83 -2.41
C GLY A 537 4.27 12.62 -3.14
N ASP A 538 3.01 12.27 -2.87
CA ASP A 538 1.81 12.99 -3.32
C ASP A 538 1.85 14.50 -3.01
N HIS A 539 2.14 14.85 -1.76
CA HIS A 539 2.17 16.22 -1.25
C HIS A 539 3.17 17.13 -1.99
N PRO A 540 4.48 16.82 -2.09
CA PRO A 540 5.40 17.64 -2.88
C PRO A 540 5.01 17.71 -4.36
N CYS A 541 4.44 16.64 -4.95
CA CYS A 541 3.96 16.68 -6.33
C CYS A 541 2.78 17.65 -6.51
N SER A 542 1.83 17.71 -5.57
CA SER A 542 0.74 18.70 -5.61
C SER A 542 1.25 20.16 -5.61
N VAL A 543 2.34 20.44 -4.87
CA VAL A 543 2.99 21.77 -4.87
C VAL A 543 3.64 22.08 -6.22
N VAL A 544 4.26 21.10 -6.89
CA VAL A 544 4.78 21.27 -8.25
C VAL A 544 3.64 21.55 -9.24
N ALA A 545 2.51 20.85 -9.12
CA ALA A 545 1.35 21.06 -9.99
C ALA A 545 0.78 22.49 -9.85
N ALA A 546 0.63 22.97 -8.61
CA ALA A 546 0.19 24.35 -8.34
C ALA A 546 1.15 25.39 -8.93
N LEU A 547 2.47 25.17 -8.78
CA LEU A 547 3.52 26.02 -9.35
C LEU A 547 3.47 26.05 -10.89
N ALA A 548 3.26 24.91 -11.54
CA ALA A 548 3.23 24.80 -12.99
C ALA A 548 2.03 25.53 -13.62
N GLN A 549 0.86 25.53 -12.95
CA GLN A 549 -0.34 26.22 -13.43
C GLN A 549 -0.19 27.75 -13.46
N ARG A 550 0.78 28.32 -12.73
CA ARG A 550 0.93 29.78 -12.55
C ARG A 550 1.48 30.55 -13.78
N GLN A 551 1.73 29.85 -14.90
CA GLN A 551 2.10 30.33 -16.25
C GLN A 551 3.28 31.30 -16.43
N SER A 552 3.82 31.91 -15.38
CA SER A 552 5.12 32.59 -15.40
C SER A 552 6.23 31.57 -15.14
N ALA A 553 7.28 31.57 -15.97
CA ALA A 553 8.28 30.52 -16.03
C ALA A 553 8.79 30.05 -14.65
N LEU A 554 8.76 28.73 -14.45
CA LEU A 554 8.99 28.05 -13.17
C LEU A 554 10.48 28.15 -12.76
N THR A 555 10.89 29.29 -12.21
CA THR A 555 12.27 29.44 -11.69
C THR A 555 12.45 28.62 -10.42
N SER A 556 13.64 28.04 -10.24
CA SER A 556 14.01 27.34 -9.00
C SER A 556 14.00 28.22 -7.75
N ASP A 557 13.85 29.54 -7.92
CA ASP A 557 14.09 30.56 -6.91
C ASP A 557 12.79 31.26 -6.45
N SER A 558 11.65 30.84 -7.03
CA SER A 558 10.31 31.26 -6.64
C SER A 558 9.90 30.69 -5.27
N ASN A 559 10.23 31.40 -4.19
CA ASN A 559 9.61 31.20 -2.88
C ASN A 559 8.10 31.45 -2.97
N ILE A 560 7.28 30.47 -2.54
CA ILE A 560 5.82 30.48 -2.64
C ILE A 560 5.19 29.77 -1.44
N THR A 561 3.93 30.10 -1.12
CA THR A 561 3.14 29.35 -0.14
C THR A 561 1.88 28.78 -0.80
N LEU A 562 1.68 27.46 -0.72
CA LEU A 562 0.41 26.80 -1.06
C LEU A 562 -0.45 26.71 0.21
N VAL A 563 -1.71 27.12 0.12
CA VAL A 563 -2.72 26.97 1.18
C VAL A 563 -3.87 26.12 0.64
N ASN A 564 -4.02 24.90 1.16
CA ASN A 564 -5.05 23.96 0.75
C ASN A 564 -6.07 23.79 1.88
N ILE A 565 -7.33 24.18 1.65
CA ILE A 565 -8.43 23.90 2.60
C ILE A 565 -9.47 23.03 1.90
N GLY A 566 -9.37 21.72 2.15
CA GLY A 566 -10.39 20.73 1.80
C GLY A 566 -11.16 20.34 3.05
N THR A 567 -11.36 19.04 3.27
CA THR A 567 -11.93 18.51 4.52
C THR A 567 -11.10 18.92 5.74
N SER A 568 -9.78 18.86 5.64
CA SER A 568 -8.80 19.42 6.59
C SER A 568 -8.03 20.57 5.93
N ALA A 569 -7.15 21.25 6.68
CA ALA A 569 -6.37 22.38 6.17
C ALA A 569 -4.85 22.12 6.24
N GLN A 570 -4.14 22.50 5.18
CA GLN A 570 -2.68 22.36 5.06
C GLN A 570 -2.07 23.63 4.45
N MET A 571 -0.85 23.95 4.87
CA MET A 571 -0.02 24.97 4.24
C MET A 571 1.36 24.38 3.94
N ALA A 572 1.86 24.62 2.72
CA ALA A 572 3.18 24.19 2.28
C ALA A 572 3.97 25.39 1.72
N MET A 573 4.98 25.83 2.48
CA MET A 573 5.89 26.91 2.11
C MET A 573 7.12 26.34 1.38
N VAL A 574 7.45 26.83 0.20
CA VAL A 574 8.75 26.57 -0.44
C VAL A 574 9.80 27.47 0.23
N LEU A 575 10.77 26.84 0.88
CA LEU A 575 11.80 27.48 1.70
C LEU A 575 13.19 27.31 1.09
N THR A 576 14.03 28.34 1.24
CA THR A 576 15.47 28.23 0.93
C THR A 576 16.23 27.61 2.10
N ARG A 577 17.47 27.15 1.86
CA ARG A 577 18.38 26.74 2.97
C ARG A 577 18.61 27.88 4.00
N ALA A 578 18.55 29.14 3.58
CA ALA A 578 18.70 30.28 4.50
C ALA A 578 17.48 30.45 5.41
N ASP A 579 16.28 30.07 4.96
CA ASP A 579 15.07 30.12 5.77
C ASP A 579 15.03 28.97 6.79
N VAL A 580 15.40 27.76 6.38
CA VAL A 580 15.55 26.61 7.29
C VAL A 580 16.62 26.85 8.36
N ALA A 581 17.72 27.55 8.01
CA ALA A 581 18.77 27.89 8.97
C ALA A 581 18.28 28.79 10.13
N LYS A 582 17.29 29.67 9.90
CA LYS A 582 16.69 30.53 10.94
C LYS A 582 16.07 29.70 12.07
N LEU A 583 15.31 28.65 11.69
CA LEU A 583 14.70 27.70 12.62
C LEU A 583 15.78 27.00 13.47
N SER A 584 16.85 26.52 12.83
CA SER A 584 17.95 25.82 13.50
C SER A 584 18.71 26.70 14.51
N SER A 585 18.80 28.01 14.28
CA SER A 585 19.41 28.94 15.25
C SER A 585 18.53 29.21 16.48
N CYS A 586 17.20 29.28 16.32
CA CYS A 586 16.27 29.68 17.39
C CYS A 586 15.80 28.53 18.29
N SER A 587 15.85 27.28 17.80
CA SER A 587 15.38 26.07 18.49
C SER A 587 15.95 25.81 19.89
N LYS A 588 16.94 26.59 20.36
CA LYS A 588 17.49 26.52 21.73
C LYS A 588 16.67 27.30 22.78
N HIS A 589 15.69 28.11 22.37
CA HIS A 589 14.94 29.00 23.27
C HIS A 589 13.40 28.88 23.18
N THR A 590 12.86 28.11 22.24
CA THR A 590 11.41 28.05 21.95
C THR A 590 10.72 26.83 22.60
N SER A 591 10.50 26.88 23.91
CA SER A 591 9.80 25.82 24.66
C SER A 591 8.30 25.66 24.37
N ASN A 592 7.70 26.60 23.63
CA ASN A 592 6.24 26.78 23.61
C ASN A 592 5.54 26.19 22.37
N HIS A 593 6.29 25.64 21.41
CA HIS A 593 5.75 25.00 20.19
C HIS A 593 6.17 23.52 20.04
N MET A 594 6.70 22.92 21.12
CA MET A 594 6.93 21.49 21.23
C MET A 594 6.09 20.91 22.36
N ASP A 595 5.34 19.84 22.07
CA ASP A 595 4.85 18.95 23.12
C ASP A 595 6.03 18.26 23.84
N LYS A 596 5.77 17.69 25.03
CA LYS A 596 6.67 16.84 25.82
C LYS A 596 7.33 15.71 25.01
N THR A 597 6.71 15.25 23.91
CA THR A 597 7.25 14.26 22.97
C THR A 597 8.07 14.85 21.81
N GLY A 598 8.35 16.16 21.82
CA GLY A 598 9.09 16.86 20.77
C GLY A 598 8.35 16.95 19.43
N ASN A 599 7.02 16.88 19.44
CA ASN A 599 6.17 17.11 18.26
C ASN A 599 6.01 18.62 18.02
N THR A 600 6.20 19.07 16.77
CA THR A 600 5.95 20.45 16.31
C THR A 600 4.74 20.50 15.39
N SER A 601 4.07 21.66 15.32
CA SER A 601 2.97 21.92 14.36
C SER A 601 3.44 22.17 12.93
N PHE A 602 4.76 22.33 12.76
CA PHE A 602 5.43 22.66 11.51
C PHE A 602 6.57 21.66 11.28
N GLU A 603 6.62 21.07 10.09
CA GLU A 603 7.65 20.09 9.67
C GLU A 603 8.44 20.66 8.49
N VAL A 604 9.77 20.46 8.46
CA VAL A 604 10.60 20.82 7.30
C VAL A 604 11.01 19.56 6.56
N ARG A 605 10.49 19.38 5.35
CA ARG A 605 10.78 18.28 4.43
C ARG A 605 11.77 18.70 3.35
N PRO A 606 12.52 17.78 2.72
CA PRO A 606 13.20 18.10 1.47
C PRO A 606 12.15 18.33 0.37
N PHE A 607 12.50 19.10 -0.67
CA PHE A 607 11.62 19.35 -1.81
C PHE A 607 12.28 18.89 -3.12
N VAL A 608 11.50 18.79 -4.21
CA VAL A 608 11.99 18.23 -5.48
C VAL A 608 13.07 19.09 -6.14
N PHE A 609 13.03 20.40 -5.95
CA PHE A 609 14.04 21.32 -6.46
C PHE A 609 15.29 21.33 -5.58
N LYS A 610 16.46 21.29 -6.22
CA LYS A 610 17.76 21.31 -5.56
C LYS A 610 17.87 22.51 -4.61
N ASP A 611 18.34 22.25 -3.38
CA ASP A 611 18.56 23.26 -2.34
C ASP A 611 17.28 24.05 -1.95
N ARG A 612 16.11 23.43 -2.13
CA ARG A 612 14.81 23.85 -1.58
C ARG A 612 14.27 22.83 -0.58
N PHE A 613 13.42 23.33 0.30
CA PHE A 613 12.74 22.58 1.35
C PHE A 613 11.26 22.95 1.34
N LEU A 614 10.44 22.09 1.94
CA LEU A 614 9.00 22.30 2.05
C LEU A 614 8.64 22.39 3.55
N GLY A 615 8.30 23.59 4.01
CA GLY A 615 7.82 23.82 5.36
C GLY A 615 6.31 23.59 5.43
N VAL A 616 5.87 22.60 6.20
CA VAL A 616 4.49 22.09 6.18
C VAL A 616 3.81 22.31 7.53
N ALA A 617 2.70 23.05 7.54
CA ALA A 617 1.72 23.05 8.62
C ALA A 617 0.50 22.23 8.20
N ALA A 618 -0.05 21.40 9.08
CA ALA A 618 -1.14 20.49 8.74
C ALA A 618 -2.16 20.36 9.88
N SER A 619 -3.22 21.15 9.81
CA SER A 619 -4.36 21.15 10.73
C SER A 619 -5.27 19.93 10.50
N LEU A 620 -5.88 19.40 11.56
CA LEU A 620 -7.01 18.46 11.47
C LEU A 620 -8.33 19.19 11.16
N SER A 621 -8.40 20.47 11.47
CA SER A 621 -9.55 21.34 11.22
C SER A 621 -9.46 22.05 9.87
N GLY A 622 -10.53 21.97 9.08
CA GLY A 622 -10.69 22.60 7.78
C GLY A 622 -12.17 22.74 7.45
N GLY A 623 -12.57 22.39 6.22
CA GLY A 623 -13.97 22.34 5.81
C GLY A 623 -14.84 21.41 6.66
N ASN A 624 -14.27 20.40 7.32
CA ASN A 624 -14.99 19.52 8.25
C ASN A 624 -15.65 20.27 9.42
N ILE A 625 -15.04 21.33 9.94
CA ILE A 625 -15.62 22.12 11.04
C ILE A 625 -16.76 23.02 10.54
N PHE A 626 -16.65 23.52 9.31
CA PHE A 626 -17.73 24.29 8.68
C PHE A 626 -18.91 23.39 8.27
N ALA A 627 -18.63 22.16 7.80
CA ALA A 627 -19.64 21.13 7.53
C ALA A 627 -20.35 20.69 8.83
N TRP A 628 -19.61 20.49 9.92
CA TRP A 628 -20.19 20.28 11.25
C TRP A 628 -21.12 21.43 11.64
N LEU A 629 -20.71 22.69 11.45
CA LEU A 629 -21.57 23.85 11.74
C LEU A 629 -22.86 23.83 10.93
N VAL A 630 -22.80 23.52 9.62
CA VAL A 630 -23.98 23.33 8.75
C VAL A 630 -24.91 22.24 9.30
N GLN A 631 -24.35 21.08 9.66
CA GLN A 631 -25.11 19.95 10.21
C GLN A 631 -25.78 20.28 11.54
N GLN A 632 -25.13 21.03 12.44
CA GLN A 632 -25.74 21.49 13.69
C GLN A 632 -26.91 22.47 13.46
N TRP A 633 -26.80 23.39 12.49
CA TRP A 633 -27.93 24.27 12.15
C TRP A 633 -29.10 23.52 11.52
N GLN A 634 -28.84 22.49 10.72
CA GLN A 634 -29.88 21.60 10.18
C GLN A 634 -30.57 20.82 11.32
N GLN A 635 -29.79 20.17 12.19
CA GLN A 635 -30.29 19.44 13.35
C GLN A 635 -31.15 20.31 14.27
N TRP A 636 -30.68 21.52 14.65
CA TRP A 636 -31.46 22.42 15.51
C TRP A 636 -32.73 22.95 14.81
N ALA A 637 -32.74 23.10 13.49
CA ALA A 637 -33.95 23.46 12.76
C ALA A 637 -35.00 22.33 12.77
N GLU A 638 -34.55 21.06 12.75
CA GLU A 638 -35.42 19.89 12.87
C GLU A 638 -35.94 19.70 14.31
N GLU A 639 -35.06 19.83 15.32
CA GLU A 639 -35.43 19.79 16.75
C GLU A 639 -36.45 20.87 17.13
N MET A 640 -36.36 22.06 16.51
CA MET A 640 -37.31 23.16 16.69
C MET A 640 -38.57 23.06 15.80
N GLY A 641 -38.71 22.03 14.96
CA GLY A 641 -39.85 21.84 14.06
C GLY A 641 -39.94 22.84 12.91
N LEU A 642 -38.84 23.55 12.60
CA LEU A 642 -38.71 24.49 11.48
C LEU A 642 -38.33 23.79 10.17
N ALA A 643 -37.79 22.57 10.26
CA ALA A 643 -37.47 21.70 9.13
C ALA A 643 -38.05 20.28 9.38
N PRO A 644 -38.50 19.55 8.35
CA PRO A 644 -38.90 18.16 8.51
C PRO A 644 -37.67 17.27 8.74
N ALA A 645 -37.68 16.48 9.83
CA ALA A 645 -36.59 15.57 10.23
C ALA A 645 -36.28 14.45 9.22
N ARG A 646 -37.18 14.24 8.26
CA ARG A 646 -36.89 13.63 6.96
C ARG A 646 -37.73 14.35 5.91
N CYS A 647 -37.10 14.72 4.81
CA CYS A 647 -37.78 14.98 3.55
C CYS A 647 -37.42 13.82 2.61
N ASP A 648 -38.39 13.27 1.91
CA ASP A 648 -38.16 12.26 0.86
C ASP A 648 -37.65 12.96 -0.41
N LEU A 649 -36.48 13.58 -0.29
CA LEU A 649 -35.72 14.18 -1.40
C LEU A 649 -34.92 13.09 -2.10
N ASP A 650 -34.76 13.23 -3.42
CA ASP A 650 -33.66 12.58 -4.12
C ASP A 650 -32.30 13.21 -3.72
N GLU A 651 -31.22 12.55 -4.13
CA GLU A 651 -29.85 12.96 -3.77
C GLU A 651 -29.50 14.35 -4.32
N GLU A 652 -30.02 14.73 -5.48
CA GLU A 652 -29.79 16.04 -6.10
C GLU A 652 -30.45 17.16 -5.30
N GLN A 653 -31.74 17.01 -4.95
CA GLN A 653 -32.45 17.95 -4.09
C GLN A 653 -31.84 18.05 -2.69
N ALA A 654 -31.31 16.95 -2.15
CA ALA A 654 -30.61 16.95 -0.87
C ALA A 654 -29.30 17.75 -0.94
N VAL A 655 -28.46 17.50 -1.94
CA VAL A 655 -27.20 18.24 -2.19
C VAL A 655 -27.47 19.73 -2.45
N GLN A 656 -28.47 20.05 -3.26
CA GLN A 656 -28.84 21.44 -3.57
C GLN A 656 -29.37 22.19 -2.32
N ARG A 657 -30.11 21.49 -1.44
CA ARG A 657 -30.54 22.03 -0.14
C ARG A 657 -29.36 22.28 0.79
N GLU A 658 -28.39 21.36 0.88
CA GLU A 658 -27.18 21.54 1.69
C GLU A 658 -26.34 22.73 1.19
N ALA A 659 -26.10 22.81 -0.13
CA ALA A 659 -25.40 23.92 -0.77
C ALA A 659 -26.05 25.28 -0.49
N GLY A 660 -27.39 25.34 -0.47
CA GLY A 660 -28.15 26.52 -0.05
C GLY A 660 -27.89 26.95 1.40
N VAL A 661 -27.67 26.01 2.33
CA VAL A 661 -27.31 26.31 3.72
C VAL A 661 -25.89 26.87 3.82
N TYR A 662 -24.90 26.27 3.15
CA TYR A 662 -23.53 26.83 3.09
C TYR A 662 -23.57 28.28 2.56
N ALA A 663 -24.18 28.50 1.40
CA ALA A 663 -24.27 29.82 0.78
C ALA A 663 -24.93 30.85 1.71
N ARG A 664 -25.97 30.45 2.45
CA ARG A 664 -26.65 31.35 3.40
C ARG A 664 -25.79 31.69 4.61
N LEU A 665 -25.10 30.73 5.22
CA LEU A 665 -24.20 30.97 6.35
C LEU A 665 -23.00 31.83 5.96
N ILE A 666 -22.43 31.59 4.77
CA ILE A 666 -21.35 32.40 4.20
C ILE A 666 -21.82 33.84 4.00
N ALA A 667 -22.96 34.05 3.33
CA ALA A 667 -23.53 35.38 3.10
C ALA A 667 -23.86 36.14 4.41
N MET A 668 -24.30 35.44 5.46
CA MET A 668 -24.52 36.06 6.78
C MET A 668 -23.20 36.39 7.49
N GLY A 669 -22.19 35.51 7.44
CA GLY A 669 -20.89 35.82 8.02
C GLY A 669 -20.17 36.97 7.31
N LEU A 670 -20.41 37.18 6.01
CA LEU A 670 -19.86 38.32 5.27
C LEU A 670 -20.39 39.67 5.76
N GLN A 671 -21.50 39.68 6.50
CA GLN A 671 -22.06 40.86 7.17
C GLN A 671 -21.50 41.06 8.60
N CYS A 672 -20.80 40.07 9.16
CA CYS A 672 -20.33 40.02 10.55
C CYS A 672 -18.79 39.81 10.67
N GLN A 673 -18.03 40.16 9.63
CA GLN A 673 -16.58 39.87 9.54
C GLN A 673 -15.74 40.42 10.70
N ASP A 674 -16.21 41.52 11.31
CA ASP A 674 -15.50 42.28 12.34
C ASP A 674 -16.06 41.99 13.75
N THR A 675 -16.70 40.84 13.93
CA THR A 675 -17.16 40.35 15.24
C THR A 675 -16.00 40.12 16.22
N ASP A 676 -16.21 40.42 17.51
CA ASP A 676 -15.28 40.14 18.61
C ASP A 676 -15.17 38.64 18.95
N LEU A 677 -16.16 37.85 18.53
CA LEU A 677 -16.29 36.42 18.88
C LEU A 677 -15.13 35.63 18.28
N THR A 678 -14.46 34.80 19.08
CA THR A 678 -13.30 34.01 18.63
C THR A 678 -13.61 32.53 18.72
N PHE A 679 -13.50 31.81 17.61
CA PHE A 679 -13.74 30.37 17.53
C PHE A 679 -12.39 29.65 17.43
N VAL A 680 -12.07 28.79 18.38
CA VAL A 680 -10.93 27.87 18.29
C VAL A 680 -11.43 26.58 17.62
N PRO A 681 -11.00 26.23 16.40
CA PRO A 681 -11.69 25.25 15.56
C PRO A 681 -11.35 23.79 15.87
N THR A 682 -10.59 23.50 16.92
CA THR A 682 -9.96 22.21 17.21
C THR A 682 -10.92 21.18 17.83
N LEU A 683 -12.12 21.01 17.25
CA LEU A 683 -13.16 20.08 17.75
C LEU A 683 -12.72 18.61 17.68
N ASN A 684 -11.81 18.26 16.77
CA ASN A 684 -11.29 16.91 16.56
C ASN A 684 -9.90 16.70 17.20
N GLY A 685 -9.47 17.58 18.12
CA GLY A 685 -8.08 17.70 18.51
C GLY A 685 -7.20 18.26 17.39
N GLU A 686 -5.88 18.24 17.59
CA GLU A 686 -4.88 18.57 16.59
C GLU A 686 -3.73 17.56 16.55
N ARG A 687 -2.88 17.62 15.51
CA ARG A 687 -1.76 16.66 15.35
C ARG A 687 -0.71 16.70 16.48
N VAL A 688 -0.56 17.85 17.14
CA VAL A 688 0.38 18.04 18.25
C VAL A 688 -0.29 17.73 19.61
N ASP A 689 -1.55 18.11 19.77
CA ASP A 689 -2.38 17.77 20.93
C ASP A 689 -3.73 17.16 20.49
N PRO A 690 -3.83 15.82 20.41
CA PRO A 690 -5.07 15.12 20.10
C PRO A 690 -6.19 15.29 21.14
N ASN A 691 -5.89 15.89 22.31
CA ASN A 691 -6.88 16.17 23.36
C ASN A 691 -7.33 17.63 23.36
N ALA A 692 -6.82 18.46 22.44
CA ALA A 692 -7.30 19.82 22.28
C ALA A 692 -8.80 19.83 21.96
N THR A 693 -9.53 20.80 22.51
CA THR A 693 -10.97 20.96 22.30
C THR A 693 -11.26 22.31 21.67
N GLY A 694 -12.21 22.35 20.74
CA GLY A 694 -12.69 23.60 20.18
C GLY A 694 -13.47 24.40 21.24
N SER A 695 -13.43 25.72 21.14
CA SER A 695 -14.08 26.62 22.09
C SER A 695 -14.51 27.92 21.43
N ILE A 696 -15.44 28.63 22.06
CA ILE A 696 -15.87 29.96 21.63
C ILE A 696 -15.64 30.95 22.77
N LEU A 697 -14.92 32.02 22.46
CA LEU A 697 -14.46 33.06 23.39
C LEU A 697 -15.09 34.41 23.02
N ASN A 698 -15.07 35.35 23.97
CA ASN A 698 -15.66 36.70 23.86
C ASN A 698 -17.18 36.72 23.61
N LEU A 699 -17.91 35.68 24.03
CA LEU A 699 -19.36 35.60 23.92
C LEU A 699 -20.07 36.70 24.74
N ARG A 700 -20.99 37.41 24.10
CA ARG A 700 -21.90 38.41 24.67
C ARG A 700 -23.31 38.19 24.12
N MET A 701 -24.30 38.83 24.73
CA MET A 701 -25.72 38.75 24.29
C MET A 701 -25.99 39.35 22.89
N ASN A 702 -25.00 40.01 22.27
CA ASN A 702 -25.15 40.79 21.05
C ASN A 702 -24.17 40.41 19.91
N ASN A 703 -23.37 39.35 20.05
CA ASN A 703 -22.42 38.86 19.03
C ASN A 703 -22.53 37.34 18.81
N TRP A 704 -23.74 36.80 18.89
CA TRP A 704 -24.06 35.37 18.75
C TRP A 704 -25.04 35.10 17.58
N SER A 705 -24.98 35.89 16.52
CA SER A 705 -25.75 35.58 15.31
C SER A 705 -25.12 34.43 14.50
N LEU A 706 -25.88 33.85 13.57
CA LEU A 706 -25.33 32.88 12.60
C LEU A 706 -24.15 33.49 11.82
N GLY A 707 -24.18 34.80 11.58
CA GLY A 707 -23.11 35.54 10.93
C GLY A 707 -21.86 35.63 11.80
N ASP A 708 -22.00 36.00 13.08
CA ASP A 708 -20.88 36.06 14.03
C ASP A 708 -20.17 34.70 14.11
N ILE A 709 -20.93 33.62 14.31
CA ILE A 709 -20.39 32.27 14.46
C ILE A 709 -19.72 31.80 13.16
N SER A 710 -20.32 32.04 11.99
CA SER A 710 -19.76 31.65 10.69
C SER A 710 -18.50 32.45 10.33
N ALA A 711 -18.49 33.75 10.64
CA ALA A 711 -17.33 34.62 10.45
C ALA A 711 -16.18 34.22 11.39
N ALA A 712 -16.46 34.06 12.68
CA ALA A 712 -15.47 33.68 13.68
C ALA A 712 -14.90 32.27 13.45
N LEU A 713 -15.71 31.30 13.01
CA LEU A 713 -15.21 29.99 12.61
C LEU A 713 -14.30 30.07 11.38
N SER A 714 -14.71 30.81 10.35
CA SER A 714 -13.90 30.96 9.13
C SER A 714 -12.57 31.67 9.41
N ARG A 715 -12.60 32.68 10.28
CA ARG A 715 -11.39 33.34 10.81
C ARG A 715 -10.55 32.36 11.62
N GLY A 716 -11.14 31.66 12.58
CA GLY A 716 -10.48 30.69 13.43
C GLY A 716 -9.80 29.54 12.68
N LEU A 717 -10.38 29.08 11.56
CA LEU A 717 -9.76 28.07 10.69
C LEU A 717 -8.48 28.58 10.01
N VAL A 718 -8.47 29.84 9.57
CA VAL A 718 -7.27 30.49 9.01
C VAL A 718 -6.25 30.78 10.12
N ASP A 719 -6.67 31.39 11.22
CA ASP A 719 -5.83 31.74 12.36
C ASP A 719 -5.16 30.50 12.99
N ASN A 720 -5.87 29.37 13.08
CA ASN A 720 -5.32 28.09 13.55
C ASN A 720 -4.20 27.58 12.64
N LEU A 721 -4.42 27.59 11.31
CA LEU A 721 -3.41 27.14 10.34
C LEU A 721 -2.19 28.08 10.30
N PHE A 722 -2.40 29.40 10.38
CA PHE A 722 -1.31 30.39 10.40
C PHE A 722 -0.56 30.41 11.74
N GLY A 723 -1.25 30.14 12.86
CA GLY A 723 -0.65 30.00 14.20
C GLY A 723 0.28 28.81 14.35
N MET A 724 0.21 27.83 13.44
CA MET A 724 1.17 26.71 13.38
C MET A 724 2.53 27.10 12.82
N ILE A 725 2.66 28.28 12.18
CA ILE A 725 3.88 28.72 11.48
C ILE A 725 4.87 29.37 12.47
N PRO A 726 6.15 28.93 12.51
CA PRO A 726 7.18 29.55 13.35
C PRO A 726 7.32 31.05 13.11
N THR A 727 7.51 31.82 14.19
CA THR A 727 7.59 33.29 14.16
C THR A 727 8.70 33.81 13.24
N GLU A 728 9.78 33.05 13.05
CA GLU A 728 10.87 33.35 12.12
C GLU A 728 10.47 33.30 10.64
N LEU A 729 9.39 32.59 10.30
CA LEU A 729 8.88 32.42 8.94
C LEU A 729 7.61 33.23 8.66
N GLN A 730 6.86 33.66 9.68
CA GLN A 730 5.67 34.50 9.51
C GLN A 730 5.91 35.74 8.62
N PRO A 731 7.05 36.48 8.70
CA PRO A 731 7.34 37.59 7.79
C PRO A 731 7.47 37.20 6.31
N LEU A 732 7.78 35.94 6.00
CA LEU A 732 7.81 35.45 4.61
C LEU A 732 6.40 35.25 4.07
N VAL A 733 5.48 34.70 4.87
CA VAL A 733 4.08 34.46 4.47
C VAL A 733 3.39 35.76 4.06
N LEU A 734 3.67 36.85 4.78
CA LEU A 734 3.14 38.18 4.50
C LEU A 734 3.52 38.71 3.10
N VAL A 735 4.66 38.30 2.53
CA VAL A 735 5.24 38.88 1.30
C VAL A 735 5.40 37.91 0.13
N GLN A 736 5.29 36.59 0.36
CA GLN A 736 5.31 35.59 -0.71
C GLN A 736 4.02 35.63 -1.53
N PRO A 737 4.06 35.23 -2.82
CA PRO A 737 2.86 34.85 -3.54
C PRO A 737 2.22 33.63 -2.86
N ILE A 738 0.89 33.61 -2.77
CA ILE A 738 0.13 32.47 -2.26
C ILE A 738 -0.65 31.84 -3.42
N ILE A 739 -0.77 30.51 -3.39
CA ILE A 739 -1.77 29.77 -4.17
C ILE A 739 -2.78 29.19 -3.18
N GLY A 740 -4.06 29.45 -3.38
CA GLY A 740 -5.16 28.89 -2.59
C GLY A 740 -5.86 27.77 -3.35
N THR A 741 -5.98 26.59 -2.73
CA THR A 741 -6.63 25.39 -3.30
C THR A 741 -7.58 24.73 -2.31
N GLY A 742 -8.32 23.73 -2.80
CA GLY A 742 -9.21 22.90 -1.99
C GLY A 742 -10.64 23.40 -2.01
N ASN A 743 -11.60 22.47 -2.07
CA ASN A 743 -13.02 22.78 -2.27
C ASN A 743 -13.61 23.70 -1.21
N ALA A 744 -13.14 23.67 0.05
CA ALA A 744 -13.65 24.56 1.08
C ALA A 744 -13.14 25.98 0.88
N LEU A 745 -11.86 26.21 0.59
CA LEU A 745 -11.34 27.55 0.29
C LEU A 745 -11.95 28.11 -1.00
N VAL A 746 -11.97 27.33 -2.08
CA VAL A 746 -12.44 27.79 -3.40
C VAL A 746 -13.95 28.12 -3.40
N ARG A 747 -14.77 27.45 -2.58
CA ARG A 747 -16.23 27.68 -2.51
C ARG A 747 -16.67 28.58 -1.34
N ASN A 748 -15.77 28.98 -0.43
CA ASN A 748 -16.13 29.77 0.75
C ASN A 748 -15.45 31.15 0.75
N GLU A 749 -16.22 32.17 0.36
CA GLU A 749 -15.80 33.57 0.35
C GLU A 749 -15.32 34.09 1.72
N LEU A 750 -15.77 33.53 2.85
CA LEU A 750 -15.24 33.89 4.16
C LEU A 750 -13.81 33.38 4.38
N LEU A 751 -13.52 32.13 4.00
CA LEU A 751 -12.16 31.60 4.10
C LEU A 751 -11.20 32.41 3.21
N GLN A 752 -11.63 32.76 1.99
CA GLN A 752 -10.89 33.66 1.10
C GLN A 752 -10.70 35.05 1.73
N ARG A 753 -11.76 35.62 2.31
CA ARG A 753 -11.75 36.96 2.93
C ARG A 753 -10.83 37.04 4.16
N PHE A 754 -10.79 36.00 5.00
CA PHE A 754 -9.86 35.95 6.14
C PHE A 754 -8.43 35.61 5.71
N LEU A 755 -8.23 34.69 4.75
CA LEU A 755 -6.91 34.45 4.15
C LEU A 755 -6.30 35.73 3.57
N LEU A 756 -7.11 36.56 2.88
CA LEU A 756 -6.69 37.86 2.36
C LEU A 756 -6.32 38.89 3.45
N ARG A 757 -6.86 38.77 4.69
CA ARG A 757 -6.45 39.61 5.82
C ARG A 757 -5.06 39.22 6.37
N CYS A 758 -4.55 38.05 6.03
CA CYS A 758 -3.22 37.57 6.42
C CYS A 758 -2.09 37.98 5.46
N LEU A 759 -2.39 38.74 4.38
CA LEU A 759 -1.42 39.09 3.32
C LEU A 759 -1.16 40.61 3.29
N ALA A 760 0.04 41.02 2.87
CA ALA A 760 0.37 42.43 2.75
C ALA A 760 -0.35 43.13 1.58
N GLN A 761 -0.70 42.40 0.52
CA GLN A 761 -1.40 42.88 -0.68
C GLN A 761 -2.36 41.78 -1.21
N PRO A 762 -3.62 42.10 -1.55
CA PRO A 762 -4.58 41.11 -2.06
C PRO A 762 -4.12 40.36 -3.33
N SER A 763 -3.32 41.02 -4.18
CA SER A 763 -2.79 40.44 -5.43
C SER A 763 -1.75 39.34 -5.23
N GLN A 764 -1.38 39.01 -3.98
CA GLN A 764 -0.53 37.85 -3.70
C GLN A 764 -1.28 36.53 -3.84
N LEU A 765 -2.59 36.50 -3.54
CA LEU A 765 -3.42 35.30 -3.58
C LEU A 765 -3.91 34.99 -5.00
N GLU A 766 -3.62 33.78 -5.45
CA GLU A 766 -4.18 33.20 -6.67
C GLU A 766 -4.99 31.95 -6.28
N LEU A 767 -6.27 31.90 -6.67
CA LEU A 767 -7.11 30.72 -6.39
C LEU A 767 -7.06 29.77 -7.59
N GLN A 768 -6.71 28.51 -7.33
CA GLN A 768 -6.68 27.43 -8.32
C GLN A 768 -7.69 26.34 -7.92
N THR A 769 -8.44 25.82 -8.89
CA THR A 769 -9.53 24.86 -8.62
C THR A 769 -9.02 23.48 -8.19
N ALA A 770 -7.88 23.03 -8.72
CA ALA A 770 -7.22 21.79 -8.30
C ALA A 770 -5.70 21.81 -8.59
N ALA A 771 -4.90 21.49 -7.58
CA ALA A 771 -3.46 21.21 -7.74
C ALA A 771 -3.25 19.69 -7.75
N ASP A 772 -3.11 19.13 -8.95
CA ASP A 772 -3.19 17.69 -9.18
C ASP A 772 -1.82 16.99 -9.02
N ALA A 773 -1.65 16.15 -8.00
CA ALA A 773 -0.38 15.48 -7.72
C ALA A 773 0.14 14.67 -8.92
N ALA A 774 -0.76 13.99 -9.66
CA ALA A 774 -0.41 13.24 -10.87
C ALA A 774 0.21 14.15 -11.97
N VAL A 775 -0.27 15.40 -12.11
CA VAL A 775 0.30 16.39 -13.05
C VAL A 775 1.68 16.85 -12.58
N GLY A 776 1.86 17.07 -11.28
CA GLY A 776 3.16 17.38 -10.70
C GLY A 776 4.18 16.26 -10.91
N ALA A 777 3.77 15.01 -10.74
CA ALA A 777 4.60 13.83 -11.02
C ALA A 777 4.99 13.73 -12.51
N ALA A 778 4.04 13.98 -13.43
CA ALA A 778 4.31 14.00 -14.88
C ALA A 778 5.32 15.08 -15.29
N LEU A 779 5.23 16.28 -14.70
CA LEU A 779 6.05 17.44 -15.08
C LEU A 779 7.43 17.47 -14.42
N THR A 780 7.57 16.93 -13.20
CA THR A 780 8.82 17.03 -12.42
C THR A 780 10.08 16.53 -13.16
N PRO A 781 10.07 15.41 -13.90
CA PRO A 781 11.23 14.97 -14.67
C PRO A 781 11.69 16.00 -15.72
N SER A 782 10.75 16.57 -16.49
CA SER A 782 11.03 17.59 -17.50
C SER A 782 11.60 18.84 -16.86
N LEU A 783 10.95 19.34 -15.80
CA LEU A 783 11.38 20.53 -15.04
C LEU A 783 12.79 20.39 -14.44
N LEU A 784 13.13 19.21 -13.90
CA LEU A 784 14.44 18.97 -13.27
C LEU A 784 15.56 18.64 -14.27
N SER A 785 15.23 18.18 -15.47
CA SER A 785 16.22 17.89 -16.52
C SER A 785 16.90 19.14 -17.10
N GLY A 786 16.33 20.33 -16.87
CA GLY A 786 16.74 21.57 -17.53
C GLY A 786 16.32 21.66 -19.00
N SER A 787 15.62 20.65 -19.52
CA SER A 787 15.09 20.62 -20.88
C SER A 787 13.89 21.55 -21.01
N SER A 788 14.15 22.83 -21.29
CA SER A 788 13.29 23.52 -22.25
C SER A 788 13.35 22.71 -23.53
N VAL A 789 12.30 21.95 -23.84
CA VAL A 789 12.21 21.23 -25.12
C VAL A 789 12.16 22.30 -26.19
N GLU A 790 13.26 22.49 -26.92
CA GLU A 790 13.24 23.34 -28.11
C GLU A 790 12.19 22.75 -29.05
N PRO A 791 11.13 23.49 -29.43
CA PRO A 791 10.21 23.01 -30.45
C PRO A 791 11.05 22.76 -31.71
N ASN A 792 10.96 21.57 -32.28
CA ASN A 792 11.70 21.20 -33.48
C ASN A 792 11.17 21.98 -34.69
N ILE A 793 11.57 23.24 -34.78
CA ILE A 793 11.33 24.09 -35.95
C ILE A 793 12.05 23.43 -37.12
N LEU A 794 11.24 23.00 -38.09
CA LEU A 794 11.66 22.47 -39.38
C LEU A 794 12.86 23.23 -39.92
N ARG A 795 14.01 22.56 -40.06
CA ARG A 795 15.12 23.09 -40.86
C ARG A 795 14.71 23.02 -42.33
N PRO A 796 14.61 24.15 -43.06
CA PRO A 796 14.35 24.12 -44.48
C PRO A 796 15.67 23.94 -45.23
N LEU A 797 15.97 22.69 -45.63
CA LEU A 797 16.66 22.27 -46.87
C LEU A 797 16.92 20.75 -46.86
#